data_AF-A0A2N1HSX0-F1
#
_entry.id   AF-A0A2N1HSX0-F1
#
_cell.length_a   1.000
_cell.length_b   1.000
_cell.length_c   1.000
_cell.angle_alpha   90.00
_cell.angle_beta   90.00
_cell.angle_gamma   90.00
#
_symmetry.space_group_name_H-M   'P 1'
#
loop_
_entity.id
_entity.type
_entity.pdbx_description
1 polymer ?
#
loop_
_entity_poly.entity_id
_entity_poly.type
_entity_poly.pdbx_seq_one_letter_code
_entity_poly.pdbx_strand_id
1 'polypeptide(L)'
;MNQQQQQEFNTRRFRKDWITRKVVTGFGWLVLATFLLIIWHIFSNAFPLFKSPSLELKRTSLLARTTQLSGIVELSSGTHYVGVDKCDLTLLNKKRLDNEQVGFSETKRFPFSCQHKILFPEKGDLTYVGVITPNHLFELYKLSYEKQQYSLILESSIGINAEMSNRYKVPDSVASEHVLADHELSDHELSDHELSDQDLSDKKQAWQFSKSGNFVMLTQLQNSRLSTYWFDKKQPAAFQHYVYEGIEQYQAIPRSRQLLIISKNIMSLVDTTNKVIDRQLLSRDVMRIFLSPSQRSFFTQDRQHVLSKWIMLNEQGNFVFRHNEADISELDGPIEQMAFDTDSNAAVVVSKIGDIAFLNRMTNEIFRAQDLGLPGTGLQWFGARLYVFEGNKMHSLEIQNLQGITTLKSLFSEVWYEGYEQPAYVWQTSSATENYETKFSVVPLIVGSLKASFLALFVAIPLALGAAIYTSYFADPAVRQYLKPAIEMLEAVPSVVIGFIAAVWMVPIAEEFLLSVILFIVSLPILLVTAALLQSRVARVLEDKFDRRWEILVIILAVVLLGLFCFSLSDVWRFMLLGSAEVGEQKDNILNISKTTIVVAIALGVAISPSIYSLAEDALFEVPESIKQASFALGASKLQTLRRVIIAVAMPSILSAVMLGFGRAFGETMIVLMVTGNTPISDWNILEGLRSMTANLAIELQESNVNSSHFNTLFLTASILFIFTFIVNTAAEILRNRLRKVYTDA
;
A
#
# COMPACT_ATOMS: atom_id res chain seq x y z
N MET A 1 -42.00 3.26 65.06
CA MET A 1 -40.58 3.63 65.17
C MET A 1 -40.49 4.94 65.91
N ASN A 2 -39.63 5.04 66.94
CA ASN A 2 -39.34 6.33 67.59
C ASN A 2 -38.58 7.24 66.62
N GLN A 3 -38.75 8.58 66.73
CA GLN A 3 -38.12 9.56 65.83
C GLN A 3 -36.59 9.37 65.71
N GLN A 4 -35.91 8.96 66.79
CA GLN A 4 -34.48 8.61 66.77
C GLN A 4 -34.14 7.41 65.88
N GLN A 5 -34.94 6.34 65.92
CA GLN A 5 -34.72 5.17 65.06
C GLN A 5 -34.94 5.49 63.58
N GLN A 6 -35.84 6.44 63.29
CA GLN A 6 -36.12 6.89 61.93
C GLN A 6 -34.99 7.79 61.39
N GLN A 7 -34.38 8.63 62.23
CA GLN A 7 -33.19 9.40 61.89
C GLN A 7 -31.94 8.53 61.67
N GLU A 8 -31.70 7.53 62.52
CA GLU A 8 -30.59 6.57 62.32
C GLU A 8 -30.77 5.73 61.05
N PHE A 9 -32.00 5.27 60.78
CA PHE A 9 -32.29 4.52 59.56
C PHE A 9 -32.05 5.36 58.30
N ASN A 10 -32.52 6.62 58.28
CA ASN A 10 -32.33 7.53 57.15
C ASN A 10 -30.85 7.90 56.94
N THR A 11 -30.06 8.08 58.00
CA THR A 11 -28.61 8.37 57.88
C THR A 11 -27.82 7.16 57.40
N ARG A 12 -28.16 5.94 57.83
CA ARG A 12 -27.55 4.70 57.31
C ARG A 12 -27.88 4.50 55.83
N ARG A 13 -29.14 4.74 55.42
CA ARG A 13 -29.56 4.69 54.02
C ARG A 13 -28.83 5.73 53.17
N PHE A 14 -28.75 6.98 53.63
CA PHE A 14 -28.04 8.05 52.91
C PHE A 14 -26.54 7.74 52.74
N ARG A 15 -25.88 7.18 53.77
CA ARG A 15 -24.49 6.72 53.65
C ARG A 15 -24.35 5.59 52.62
N LYS A 16 -25.27 4.61 52.62
CA LYS A 16 -25.25 3.51 51.65
C LYS A 16 -25.50 3.99 50.21
N ASP A 17 -26.44 4.91 50.02
CA ASP A 17 -26.73 5.52 48.72
C ASP A 17 -25.55 6.37 48.23
N TRP A 18 -24.90 7.11 49.13
CA TRP A 18 -23.70 7.88 48.81
C TRP A 18 -22.51 7.01 48.41
N ILE A 19 -22.24 5.93 49.16
CA ILE A 19 -21.19 4.96 48.83
C ILE A 19 -21.50 4.30 47.49
N THR A 20 -22.75 3.85 47.28
CA THR A 20 -23.17 3.20 46.04
C THR A 20 -23.01 4.14 44.85
N ARG A 21 -23.43 5.41 44.97
CA ARG A 21 -23.24 6.42 43.93
C ARG A 21 -21.75 6.62 43.64
N LYS A 22 -20.90 6.75 44.65
CA LYS A 22 -19.45 6.90 44.49
C LYS A 22 -18.82 5.70 43.76
N VAL A 23 -19.17 4.48 44.17
CA VAL A 23 -18.68 3.25 43.54
C VAL A 23 -19.11 3.19 42.07
N VAL A 24 -20.39 3.39 41.77
CA VAL A 24 -20.92 3.39 40.40
C VAL A 24 -20.27 4.47 39.54
N THR A 25 -20.12 5.69 40.06
CA THR A 25 -19.41 6.76 39.33
C THR A 25 -17.92 6.44 39.14
N GLY A 26 -17.29 5.77 40.10
CA GLY A 26 -15.89 5.34 40.00
C GLY A 26 -15.71 4.33 38.87
N PHE A 27 -16.61 3.34 38.76
CA PHE A 27 -16.62 2.40 37.64
C PHE A 27 -16.86 3.11 36.30
N GLY A 28 -17.79 4.05 36.24
CA GLY A 28 -18.04 4.85 35.02
C GLY A 28 -16.81 5.63 34.56
N TRP A 29 -16.11 6.29 35.49
CA TRP A 29 -14.85 6.99 35.20
C TRP A 29 -13.72 6.04 34.78
N LEU A 30 -13.63 4.85 35.37
CA LEU A 30 -12.64 3.85 34.99
C LEU A 30 -12.82 3.41 33.54
N VAL A 31 -14.06 3.08 33.13
CA VAL A 31 -14.36 2.72 31.73
C VAL A 31 -13.99 3.85 30.78
N LEU A 32 -14.38 5.09 31.12
CA LEU A 32 -14.05 6.26 30.30
C LEU A 32 -12.53 6.49 30.21
N ALA A 33 -11.80 6.33 31.32
CA ALA A 33 -10.34 6.43 31.34
C ALA A 33 -9.68 5.35 30.47
N THR A 34 -10.15 4.09 30.54
CA THR A 34 -9.62 3.02 29.67
C THR A 34 -9.87 3.30 28.20
N PHE A 35 -11.04 3.84 27.85
CA PHE A 35 -11.35 4.21 26.47
C PHE A 35 -10.48 5.37 25.98
N LEU A 36 -10.29 6.41 26.80
CA LEU A 36 -9.38 7.51 26.50
C LEU A 36 -7.93 7.06 26.35
N LEU A 37 -7.47 6.09 27.15
CA LEU A 37 -6.13 5.52 27.02
C LEU A 37 -5.95 4.77 25.70
N ILE A 38 -6.94 3.98 25.27
CA ILE A 38 -6.90 3.26 23.99
C ILE A 38 -6.92 4.25 22.83
N ILE A 39 -7.80 5.25 22.87
CA ILE A 39 -7.85 6.33 21.88
C ILE A 39 -6.50 7.03 21.81
N TRP A 40 -5.98 7.49 22.96
CA TRP A 40 -4.68 8.14 23.02
C TRP A 40 -3.58 7.27 22.42
N HIS A 41 -3.57 5.96 22.72
CA HIS A 41 -2.60 5.03 22.17
C HIS A 41 -2.71 4.89 20.65
N ILE A 42 -3.93 4.79 20.11
CA ILE A 42 -4.15 4.68 18.65
C ILE A 42 -3.66 5.94 17.94
N PHE A 43 -4.08 7.12 18.41
CA PHE A 43 -3.72 8.40 17.77
C PHE A 43 -2.25 8.76 17.95
N SER A 44 -1.64 8.49 19.11
CA SER A 44 -0.23 8.80 19.37
C SER A 44 0.73 7.98 18.52
N ASN A 45 0.39 6.73 18.18
CA ASN A 45 1.18 5.91 17.26
C ASN A 45 0.97 6.31 15.79
N ALA A 46 -0.18 6.87 15.42
CA ALA A 46 -0.39 7.43 14.07
C ALA A 46 0.32 8.80 13.89
N PHE A 47 0.49 9.56 14.97
CA PHE A 47 0.98 10.94 14.94
C PHE A 47 2.33 11.17 14.23
N PRO A 48 3.35 10.28 14.33
CA PRO A 48 4.63 10.49 13.66
C PRO A 48 4.55 10.63 12.14
N LEU A 49 3.49 10.14 11.48
CA LEU A 49 3.26 10.36 10.04
C LEU A 49 3.01 11.83 9.67
N PHE A 50 2.59 12.65 10.64
CA PHE A 50 2.32 14.07 10.44
C PHE A 50 3.51 14.97 10.82
N LYS A 51 4.62 14.38 11.28
CA LYS A 51 5.86 15.12 11.56
C LYS A 51 6.76 15.06 10.35
N SER A 52 7.29 16.20 9.91
CA SER A 52 8.31 16.22 8.87
C SER A 52 9.59 15.52 9.33
N PRO A 53 10.27 14.78 8.44
CA PRO A 53 11.57 14.19 8.76
C PRO A 53 12.59 15.29 9.03
N SER A 54 13.45 15.07 10.04
CA SER A 54 14.46 16.04 10.45
C SER A 54 15.80 15.35 10.72
N LEU A 55 16.89 16.11 10.62
CA LEU A 55 18.25 15.61 10.83
C LEU A 55 18.83 16.19 12.12
N GLU A 56 19.48 15.34 12.90
CA GLU A 56 20.24 15.77 14.09
C GLU A 56 21.71 15.37 13.95
N LEU A 57 22.61 16.34 14.00
CA LEU A 57 24.06 16.08 13.99
C LEU A 57 24.49 15.47 15.31
N LYS A 58 24.71 14.15 15.32
CA LYS A 58 25.16 13.43 16.52
C LYS A 58 26.66 13.53 16.72
N ARG A 59 27.45 13.38 15.64
CA ARG A 59 28.91 13.31 15.78
C ARG A 59 29.63 13.64 14.48
N THR A 60 30.79 14.27 14.63
CA THR A 60 31.80 14.43 13.57
C THR A 60 33.03 13.61 13.93
N SER A 61 33.49 12.76 13.03
CA SER A 61 34.67 11.92 13.20
C SER A 61 35.78 12.35 12.24
N LEU A 62 37.01 12.44 12.75
CA LEU A 62 38.19 12.80 11.97
C LEU A 62 38.80 11.52 11.41
N LEU A 63 39.08 11.55 10.11
CA LEU A 63 39.72 10.47 9.38
C LEU A 63 41.24 10.60 9.47
N ALA A 64 41.97 9.49 9.29
CA ALA A 64 43.43 9.52 9.24
C ALA A 64 43.87 10.29 7.98
N ARG A 65 44.84 11.21 8.10
CA ARG A 65 45.20 12.22 7.08
C ARG A 65 45.54 11.68 5.67
N THR A 66 45.72 10.37 5.48
CA THR A 66 46.14 9.77 4.20
C THR A 66 45.06 8.93 3.51
N THR A 67 43.96 8.58 4.19
CA THR A 67 42.93 7.68 3.65
C THR A 67 41.77 8.46 3.03
N GLN A 68 41.56 8.35 1.71
CA GLN A 68 40.34 8.84 1.08
C GLN A 68 39.23 7.80 1.24
N LEU A 69 38.21 8.09 2.04
CA LEU A 69 37.07 7.19 2.19
C LEU A 69 36.25 7.13 0.90
N SER A 70 35.95 5.92 0.46
CA SER A 70 35.06 5.64 -0.66
C SER A 70 33.64 5.31 -0.17
N GLY A 71 33.51 4.70 1.01
CA GLY A 71 32.22 4.51 1.65
C GLY A 71 32.19 3.44 2.74
N ILE A 72 30.99 2.99 3.08
CA ILE A 72 30.67 2.01 4.12
C ILE A 72 30.23 0.69 3.45
N VAL A 73 30.71 -0.44 3.99
CA VAL A 73 30.32 -1.78 3.56
C VAL A 73 29.88 -2.61 4.76
N GLU A 74 28.82 -3.38 4.61
CA GLU A 74 28.39 -4.35 5.61
C GLU A 74 28.88 -5.75 5.22
N LEU A 75 29.69 -6.36 6.08
CA LEU A 75 30.19 -7.73 5.92
C LEU A 75 29.60 -8.60 7.03
N SER A 76 29.73 -9.92 6.91
CA SER A 76 29.31 -10.87 7.96
C SER A 76 29.96 -10.60 9.33
N SER A 77 31.13 -9.96 9.36
CA SER A 77 31.82 -9.48 10.56
C SER A 77 31.26 -8.19 11.18
N GLY A 78 30.30 -7.52 10.53
CA GLY A 78 29.77 -6.20 10.89
C GLY A 78 30.09 -5.10 9.86
N THR A 79 29.77 -3.86 10.22
CA THR A 79 29.98 -2.66 9.39
C THR A 79 31.45 -2.24 9.35
N HIS A 80 32.01 -2.12 8.15
CA HIS A 80 33.37 -1.66 7.89
C HIS A 80 33.37 -0.44 6.98
N TYR A 81 34.46 0.31 7.01
CA TYR A 81 34.65 1.48 6.17
C TYR A 81 35.74 1.18 5.14
N VAL A 82 35.46 1.47 3.87
CA VAL A 82 36.36 1.21 2.75
C VAL A 82 36.98 2.53 2.31
N GLY A 83 38.31 2.56 2.27
CA GLY A 83 39.07 3.69 1.77
C GLY A 83 40.20 3.26 0.84
N VAL A 84 40.64 4.19 0.01
CA VAL A 84 41.85 4.05 -0.78
C VAL A 84 42.91 4.97 -0.18
N ASP A 85 44.03 4.41 0.24
CA ASP A 85 45.20 5.17 0.69
C ASP A 85 46.31 5.01 -0.35
N LYS A 86 46.57 6.10 -1.08
CA LYS A 86 47.42 6.14 -2.29
C LYS A 86 46.93 5.17 -3.37
N CYS A 87 47.27 3.89 -3.22
CA CYS A 87 47.03 2.81 -4.17
C CYS A 87 46.50 1.55 -3.48
N ASP A 88 46.55 1.48 -2.14
CA ASP A 88 46.11 0.32 -1.37
C ASP A 88 44.63 0.44 -1.02
N LEU A 89 43.90 -0.68 -1.12
CA LEU A 89 42.55 -0.77 -0.59
C LEU A 89 42.61 -1.08 0.90
N THR A 90 42.03 -0.21 1.73
CA THR A 90 42.05 -0.33 3.19
C THR A 90 40.65 -0.54 3.74
N LEU A 91 40.52 -1.50 4.65
CA LEU A 91 39.36 -1.69 5.50
C LEU A 91 39.65 -1.11 6.87
N LEU A 92 38.75 -0.24 7.31
CA LEU A 92 38.84 0.48 8.56
C LEU A 92 37.66 0.10 9.44
N ASN A 93 37.91 0.01 10.74
CA ASN A 93 36.86 -0.13 11.75
C ASN A 93 36.92 1.05 12.73
N LYS A 94 35.80 1.30 13.39
CA LYS A 94 35.63 2.39 14.34
C LYS A 94 36.45 2.14 15.61
N LYS A 95 37.33 3.06 15.99
CA LYS A 95 38.09 3.02 17.25
C LYS A 95 37.81 4.27 18.09
N ARG A 96 37.56 4.08 19.38
CA ARG A 96 37.39 5.18 20.33
C ARG A 96 38.78 5.76 20.67
N LEU A 97 38.98 7.06 20.48
CA LEU A 97 40.17 7.78 20.94
C LEU A 97 39.86 8.45 22.30
N ASP A 98 40.90 8.73 23.07
CA ASP A 98 40.82 9.09 24.50
C ASP A 98 40.10 10.43 24.81
N ASN A 99 39.77 11.25 23.80
CA ASN A 99 39.09 12.55 23.94
C ASN A 99 37.65 12.58 23.36
N GLU A 100 36.89 11.49 23.51
CA GLU A 100 35.53 11.32 22.90
C GLU A 100 35.45 11.36 21.36
N GLN A 101 36.56 11.69 20.70
CA GLN A 101 36.71 11.58 19.26
C GLN A 101 36.76 10.10 18.88
N VAL A 102 36.07 9.78 17.80
CA VAL A 102 36.16 8.46 17.18
C VAL A 102 37.13 8.60 16.02
N GLY A 103 38.18 7.79 16.06
CA GLY A 103 39.08 7.60 14.94
C GLY A 103 38.79 6.29 14.22
N PHE A 104 39.52 6.05 13.15
CA PHE A 104 39.47 4.81 12.41
C PHE A 104 40.74 4.02 12.69
N SER A 105 40.60 2.74 13.00
CA SER A 105 41.73 1.81 13.04
C SER A 105 41.70 0.91 11.82
N GLU A 106 42.85 0.76 11.18
CA GLU A 106 43.02 -0.18 10.08
C GLU A 106 42.77 -1.61 10.56
N THR A 107 41.85 -2.28 9.89
CA THR A 107 41.50 -3.69 10.13
C THR A 107 42.25 -4.59 9.17
N LYS A 108 42.31 -4.20 7.88
CA LYS A 108 43.02 -4.93 6.84
C LYS A 108 43.44 -3.98 5.72
N ARG A 109 44.57 -4.27 5.10
CA ARG A 109 45.06 -3.60 3.89
C ARG A 109 45.33 -4.63 2.80
N PHE A 110 44.89 -4.30 1.59
CA PHE A 110 45.11 -5.05 0.38
C PHE A 110 46.02 -4.21 -0.54
N PRO A 111 47.30 -4.57 -0.67
CA PRO A 111 48.23 -3.80 -1.45
C PRO A 111 47.97 -3.96 -2.95
N PHE A 112 47.89 -2.85 -3.67
CA PHE A 112 47.87 -2.85 -5.14
C PHE A 112 49.02 -1.99 -5.67
N SER A 113 49.54 -2.31 -6.86
CA SER A 113 50.53 -1.44 -7.52
C SER A 113 49.85 -0.15 -7.98
N CYS A 114 50.50 1.00 -7.80
CA CYS A 114 49.98 2.32 -8.19
C CYS A 114 49.72 2.51 -9.68
N GLN A 115 50.14 1.57 -10.52
CA GLN A 115 49.76 1.53 -11.92
C GLN A 115 48.34 0.97 -12.13
N HIS A 116 47.75 0.34 -11.10
CA HIS A 116 46.37 -0.13 -11.14
C HIS A 116 45.41 1.00 -10.80
N LYS A 117 44.31 1.08 -11.53
CA LYS A 117 43.22 2.00 -11.25
C LYS A 117 42.10 1.25 -10.54
N ILE A 118 41.91 1.54 -9.25
CA ILE A 118 40.82 0.99 -8.45
C ILE A 118 39.53 1.76 -8.79
N LEU A 119 38.49 1.01 -9.09
CA LEU A 119 37.15 1.50 -9.39
C LEU A 119 36.18 0.93 -8.36
N PHE A 120 35.20 1.73 -7.99
CA PHE A 120 34.04 1.29 -7.23
C PHE A 120 32.81 1.32 -8.13
N PRO A 121 31.81 0.46 -7.87
CA PRO A 121 30.58 0.51 -8.62
C PRO A 121 29.94 1.89 -8.44
N GLU A 122 29.46 2.46 -9.56
CA GLU A 122 29.15 3.90 -9.68
C GLU A 122 28.28 4.47 -8.54
N LYS A 123 27.36 3.66 -7.99
CA LYS A 123 26.61 3.87 -6.74
C LYS A 123 26.00 2.52 -6.34
N GLY A 124 26.78 1.65 -5.71
CA GLY A 124 26.35 0.27 -5.47
C GLY A 124 27.10 -0.44 -4.35
N ASP A 125 26.89 -1.75 -4.30
CA ASP A 125 27.44 -2.67 -3.32
C ASP A 125 28.98 -2.62 -3.27
N LEU A 126 29.51 -1.93 -2.26
CA LEU A 126 30.95 -1.79 -2.00
C LEU A 126 31.62 -3.10 -1.57
N THR A 127 30.90 -4.22 -1.53
CA THR A 127 31.53 -5.54 -1.49
C THR A 127 32.24 -5.89 -2.79
N TYR A 128 32.00 -5.17 -3.90
CA TYR A 128 32.72 -5.38 -5.16
C TYR A 128 33.69 -4.24 -5.47
N VAL A 129 34.88 -4.59 -5.93
CA VAL A 129 35.93 -3.65 -6.33
C VAL A 129 36.41 -4.02 -7.73
N GLY A 130 36.36 -3.06 -8.65
CA GLY A 130 36.92 -3.21 -9.98
C GLY A 130 38.37 -2.72 -9.98
N VAL A 131 39.26 -3.39 -10.68
CA VAL A 131 40.66 -2.99 -10.79
C VAL A 131 41.07 -3.06 -12.26
N ILE A 132 41.50 -1.93 -12.82
CA ILE A 132 42.11 -1.91 -14.15
C ILE A 132 43.62 -2.06 -13.98
N THR A 133 44.17 -3.12 -14.56
CA THR A 133 45.61 -3.43 -14.57
C THR A 133 46.34 -2.66 -15.68
N PRO A 134 47.68 -2.52 -15.60
CA PRO A 134 48.49 -1.87 -16.63
C PRO A 134 48.40 -2.56 -18.00
N ASN A 135 48.06 -3.85 -18.01
CA ASN A 135 47.91 -4.66 -19.23
C ASN A 135 46.52 -4.51 -19.87
N HIS A 136 45.76 -3.47 -19.51
CA HIS A 136 44.39 -3.24 -19.95
C HIS A 136 43.45 -4.42 -19.63
N LEU A 137 43.64 -5.09 -18.50
CA LEU A 137 42.67 -6.06 -17.97
C LEU A 137 41.81 -5.38 -16.90
N PHE A 138 40.49 -5.55 -16.98
CA PHE A 138 39.57 -5.22 -15.90
C PHE A 138 39.29 -6.46 -15.07
N GLU A 139 39.68 -6.42 -13.80
CA GLU A 139 39.47 -7.48 -12.82
C GLU A 139 38.38 -7.07 -11.83
N LEU A 140 37.39 -7.94 -11.62
CA LEU A 140 36.35 -7.74 -10.62
C LEU A 140 36.64 -8.60 -9.39
N TYR A 141 36.85 -7.96 -8.26
CA TYR A 141 37.05 -8.61 -6.97
C TYR A 141 35.80 -8.49 -6.10
N LYS A 142 35.49 -9.55 -5.35
CA LYS A 142 34.51 -9.56 -4.27
C LYS A 142 35.22 -9.59 -2.93
N LEU A 143 34.93 -8.63 -2.08
CA LEU A 143 35.35 -8.58 -0.69
C LEU A 143 34.50 -9.55 0.13
N SER A 144 35.15 -10.52 0.76
CA SER A 144 34.49 -11.52 1.60
C SER A 144 35.19 -11.66 2.96
N TYR A 145 34.40 -11.95 3.99
CA TYR A 145 34.88 -12.36 5.31
C TYR A 145 34.46 -13.82 5.56
N GLU A 146 35.41 -14.73 5.35
CA GLU A 146 35.23 -16.17 5.52
C GLU A 146 36.35 -16.72 6.38
N LYS A 147 36.04 -17.72 7.23
CA LYS A 147 37.03 -18.38 8.12
C LYS A 147 37.85 -17.39 8.97
N GLN A 148 37.20 -16.34 9.46
CA GLN A 148 37.82 -15.25 10.22
C GLN A 148 38.91 -14.44 9.48
N GLN A 149 38.96 -14.49 8.15
CA GLN A 149 39.92 -13.71 7.37
C GLN A 149 39.21 -12.87 6.29
N TYR A 150 39.67 -11.62 6.14
CA TYR A 150 39.26 -10.75 5.04
C TYR A 150 40.05 -11.11 3.79
N SER A 151 39.34 -11.37 2.69
CA SER A 151 39.93 -11.73 1.40
C SER A 151 39.26 -10.99 0.24
N LEU A 152 40.02 -10.78 -0.83
CA LEU A 152 39.50 -10.33 -2.13
C LEU A 152 39.49 -11.55 -3.05
N ILE A 153 38.29 -11.96 -3.48
CA ILE A 153 38.08 -13.11 -4.35
C ILE A 153 37.91 -12.58 -5.78
N LEU A 154 38.77 -13.00 -6.71
CA LEU A 154 38.61 -12.66 -8.13
C LEU A 154 37.39 -13.40 -8.70
N GLU A 155 36.38 -12.64 -9.12
CA GLU A 155 35.13 -13.18 -9.70
C GLU A 155 35.22 -13.31 -11.23
N SER A 156 35.84 -12.34 -11.89
CA SER A 156 35.95 -12.30 -13.35
C SER A 156 37.05 -11.35 -13.80
N SER A 157 37.64 -11.59 -14.98
CA SER A 157 38.62 -10.71 -15.61
C SER A 157 38.33 -10.59 -17.11
N ILE A 158 38.44 -9.38 -17.68
CA ILE A 158 38.24 -9.11 -19.11
C ILE A 158 39.39 -8.31 -19.69
N GLY A 159 39.71 -8.52 -20.97
CA GLY A 159 40.61 -7.64 -21.72
C GLY A 159 39.87 -6.45 -22.33
N ILE A 160 40.40 -5.24 -22.13
CA ILE A 160 39.81 -3.97 -22.58
C ILE A 160 40.60 -3.38 -23.76
N ASN A 161 41.38 -4.20 -24.48
CA ASN A 161 42.27 -3.69 -25.54
C ASN A 161 41.47 -3.14 -26.74
N ALA A 162 41.77 -1.90 -27.15
CA ALA A 162 41.13 -1.17 -28.24
C ALA A 162 41.24 -1.88 -29.61
N GLU A 163 42.26 -2.72 -29.81
CA GLU A 163 42.45 -3.48 -31.06
C GLU A 163 41.43 -4.62 -31.26
N MET A 164 40.70 -5.03 -30.21
CA MET A 164 39.60 -5.99 -30.37
C MET A 164 38.32 -5.38 -30.98
N SER A 165 38.23 -4.05 -31.08
CA SER A 165 37.01 -3.34 -31.55
C SER A 165 36.67 -3.55 -33.04
N ASN A 166 37.62 -4.03 -33.85
CA ASN A 166 37.40 -4.24 -35.30
C ASN A 166 36.54 -5.46 -35.66
N ARG A 167 36.16 -6.32 -34.68
CA ARG A 167 35.31 -7.49 -34.96
C ARG A 167 33.80 -7.22 -34.94
N TYR A 168 33.37 -6.07 -34.40
CA TYR A 168 31.96 -5.71 -34.29
C TYR A 168 31.79 -4.20 -34.53
N LYS A 169 32.04 -3.74 -35.77
CA LYS A 169 31.58 -2.43 -36.20
C LYS A 169 30.07 -2.49 -36.45
N VAL A 170 29.33 -1.58 -35.83
CA VAL A 170 27.90 -1.37 -36.05
C VAL A 170 27.70 -0.81 -37.47
N PRO A 171 26.71 -1.25 -38.24
CA PRO A 171 26.36 -0.61 -39.51
C PRO A 171 25.87 0.83 -39.27
N ASP A 172 26.33 1.78 -40.08
CA ASP A 172 26.02 3.22 -39.98
C ASP A 172 24.50 3.58 -40.11
N SER A 173 23.63 2.60 -40.32
CA SER A 173 22.21 2.77 -40.65
C SER A 173 21.28 3.04 -39.46
N VAL A 174 21.77 3.20 -38.23
CA VAL A 174 20.92 3.53 -37.06
C VAL A 174 21.05 4.99 -36.62
N ALA A 175 22.06 5.71 -37.15
CA ALA A 175 22.33 7.12 -36.86
C ALA A 175 22.00 8.06 -38.03
N SER A 176 21.59 7.55 -39.19
CA SER A 176 21.55 8.35 -40.43
C SER A 176 20.38 8.03 -41.37
N GLU A 177 19.16 7.87 -40.86
CA GLU A 177 17.97 8.02 -41.70
C GLU A 177 17.00 9.06 -41.10
N HIS A 178 16.74 10.09 -41.92
CA HIS A 178 15.87 11.25 -41.71
C HIS A 178 16.46 12.46 -40.97
N VAL A 179 17.48 13.09 -41.59
CA VAL A 179 17.61 14.55 -41.58
C VAL A 179 17.57 15.01 -43.04
N LEU A 180 16.39 15.38 -43.52
CA LEU A 180 16.22 16.21 -44.71
C LEU A 180 15.65 17.55 -44.24
N ALA A 181 16.48 18.59 -44.26
CA ALA A 181 16.08 19.94 -44.64
C ALA A 181 17.34 20.80 -44.76
N ASP A 182 17.52 21.32 -45.97
CA ASP A 182 18.54 22.25 -46.41
C ASP A 182 18.67 23.48 -45.51
N HIS A 183 19.91 23.92 -45.27
CA HIS A 183 20.29 25.31 -45.55
C HIS A 183 21.82 25.46 -45.61
N GLU A 184 22.23 26.12 -46.68
CA GLU A 184 23.59 26.35 -47.15
C GLU A 184 24.49 27.06 -46.12
N LEU A 185 25.75 26.61 -46.08
CA LEU A 185 26.85 27.29 -45.42
C LEU A 185 27.15 28.63 -46.12
N SER A 186 27.34 29.68 -45.31
CA SER A 186 28.17 30.82 -45.69
C SER A 186 29.32 30.96 -44.69
N ASP A 187 30.53 30.88 -45.23
CA ASP A 187 31.81 31.14 -44.57
C ASP A 187 31.82 32.48 -43.82
N HIS A 188 32.30 32.49 -42.57
CA HIS A 188 33.04 33.63 -42.03
C HIS A 188 33.99 33.20 -40.90
N GLU A 189 35.28 33.28 -41.26
CA GLU A 189 36.41 33.83 -40.50
C GLU A 189 36.70 33.32 -39.08
N LEU A 190 37.78 32.53 -39.03
CA LEU A 190 38.65 32.35 -37.88
C LEU A 190 39.18 33.71 -37.39
N SER A 191 39.11 33.94 -36.08
CA SER A 191 40.02 34.82 -35.38
C SER A 191 40.56 34.12 -34.14
N ASP A 192 41.87 33.91 -34.16
CA ASP A 192 42.69 33.36 -33.08
C ASP A 192 42.50 34.14 -31.78
N HIS A 193 42.04 33.45 -30.74
CA HIS A 193 42.30 33.84 -29.36
C HIS A 193 42.95 32.65 -28.66
N GLU A 194 44.27 32.75 -28.51
CA GLU A 194 45.10 31.94 -27.61
C GLU A 194 44.53 32.05 -26.18
N LEU A 195 43.76 31.05 -25.77
CA LEU A 195 43.38 30.80 -24.39
C LEU A 195 44.21 29.63 -23.87
N SER A 196 45.13 29.98 -22.97
CA SER A 196 45.91 29.15 -22.07
C SER A 196 45.46 27.67 -21.97
N ASP A 197 46.29 26.78 -22.50
CA ASP A 197 46.19 25.31 -22.51
C ASP A 197 46.24 24.62 -21.12
N GLN A 198 45.95 25.32 -20.02
CA GLN A 198 46.06 24.76 -18.66
C GLN A 198 44.72 24.48 -17.94
N ASP A 199 43.58 24.97 -18.42
CA ASP A 199 42.28 24.79 -17.75
C ASP A 199 41.33 23.75 -18.41
N LEU A 200 41.74 23.11 -19.51
CA LEU A 200 40.94 22.08 -20.23
C LEU A 200 41.41 20.63 -20.02
N SER A 201 42.51 20.41 -19.28
CA SER A 201 43.15 19.09 -19.10
C SER A 201 42.49 18.19 -18.05
N ASP A 202 41.48 18.65 -17.30
CA ASP A 202 40.89 17.92 -16.16
C ASP A 202 39.48 17.36 -16.41
N LYS A 203 39.02 17.29 -17.67
CA LYS A 203 37.86 16.46 -18.04
C LYS A 203 38.26 14.97 -18.08
N LYS A 204 38.38 14.43 -16.87
CA LYS A 204 38.53 13.03 -16.45
C LYS A 204 38.18 11.98 -17.51
N GLN A 205 39.19 11.23 -17.96
CA GLN A 205 39.06 9.85 -18.42
C GLN A 205 38.63 8.96 -17.22
N ALA A 206 37.35 9.00 -16.84
CA ALA A 206 36.81 8.21 -15.74
C ALA A 206 36.19 6.92 -16.29
N TRP A 207 36.89 5.80 -16.09
CA TRP A 207 36.27 4.49 -16.20
C TRP A 207 35.25 4.33 -15.09
N GLN A 208 34.07 3.83 -15.43
CA GLN A 208 33.02 3.51 -14.47
C GLN A 208 32.51 2.10 -14.74
N PHE A 209 32.12 1.38 -13.69
CA PHE A 209 31.48 0.10 -13.87
C PHE A 209 30.20 -0.01 -13.04
N SER A 210 29.28 -0.82 -13.55
CA SER A 210 28.01 -1.13 -12.93
C SER A 210 27.79 -2.64 -13.00
N LYS A 211 27.07 -3.20 -12.01
CA LYS A 211 26.84 -4.65 -11.90
C LYS A 211 25.37 -4.94 -11.64
N SER A 212 24.87 -6.02 -12.22
CA SER A 212 23.60 -6.63 -11.81
C SER A 212 23.62 -8.14 -12.02
N GLY A 213 23.37 -8.90 -10.95
CA GLY A 213 23.47 -10.36 -10.98
C GLY A 213 24.83 -10.83 -11.51
N ASN A 214 24.79 -11.55 -12.64
CA ASN A 214 25.96 -12.03 -13.37
C ASN A 214 26.49 -11.06 -14.44
N PHE A 215 25.79 -9.97 -14.73
CA PHE A 215 26.21 -9.01 -15.76
C PHE A 215 27.03 -7.88 -15.15
N VAL A 216 28.08 -7.49 -15.86
CA VAL A 216 28.92 -6.35 -15.55
C VAL A 216 29.02 -5.49 -16.79
N MET A 217 28.87 -4.19 -16.58
CA MET A 217 29.02 -3.18 -17.61
C MET A 217 30.17 -2.27 -17.22
N LEU A 218 31.13 -2.12 -18.12
CA LEU A 218 32.22 -1.18 -18.00
C LEU A 218 32.05 -0.09 -19.05
N THR A 219 32.19 1.17 -18.65
CA THR A 219 31.93 2.33 -19.49
C THR A 219 33.09 3.32 -19.41
N GLN A 220 33.34 3.98 -20.53
CA GLN A 220 34.34 5.03 -20.66
C GLN A 220 33.81 6.12 -21.58
N LEU A 221 33.64 7.33 -21.05
CA LEU A 221 33.29 8.52 -21.83
C LEU A 221 34.52 9.39 -22.04
N GLN A 222 34.89 9.65 -23.30
CA GLN A 222 36.01 10.50 -23.67
C GLN A 222 35.63 11.36 -24.87
N ASN A 223 35.73 12.69 -24.77
CA ASN A 223 35.43 13.62 -25.87
C ASN A 223 34.07 13.35 -26.55
N SER A 224 33.02 13.14 -25.75
CA SER A 224 31.67 12.77 -26.22
C SER A 224 31.57 11.42 -26.95
N ARG A 225 32.62 10.60 -26.89
CA ARG A 225 32.63 9.21 -27.33
C ARG A 225 32.46 8.27 -26.14
N LEU A 226 31.35 7.54 -26.09
CA LEU A 226 31.05 6.56 -25.05
C LEU A 226 31.39 5.17 -25.55
N SER A 227 32.40 4.53 -24.94
CA SER A 227 32.73 3.12 -25.15
C SER A 227 32.11 2.28 -24.03
N THR A 228 31.42 1.21 -24.40
CA THR A 228 30.68 0.35 -23.47
C THR A 228 31.08 -1.11 -23.67
N TYR A 229 31.40 -1.80 -22.58
CA TYR A 229 31.79 -3.20 -22.56
C TYR A 229 30.81 -3.96 -21.67
N TRP A 230 30.10 -4.92 -22.24
CA TRP A 230 29.11 -5.75 -21.56
C TRP A 230 29.62 -7.18 -21.48
N PHE A 231 29.62 -7.77 -20.29
CA PHE A 231 30.02 -9.18 -20.15
C PHE A 231 29.27 -9.88 -19.04
N ASP A 232 29.07 -11.18 -19.22
CA ASP A 232 28.60 -12.09 -18.17
C ASP A 232 29.80 -12.61 -17.39
N LYS A 233 29.76 -12.55 -16.06
CA LYS A 233 30.81 -13.10 -15.18
C LYS A 233 31.04 -14.58 -15.38
N LYS A 234 30.02 -15.35 -15.76
CA LYS A 234 30.15 -16.78 -16.04
C LYS A 234 30.87 -17.05 -17.37
N GLN A 235 30.79 -16.12 -18.32
CA GLN A 235 31.41 -16.22 -19.64
C GLN A 235 32.05 -14.88 -20.03
N PRO A 236 33.12 -14.44 -19.33
CA PRO A 236 33.71 -13.11 -19.54
C PRO A 236 34.33 -12.94 -20.93
N ALA A 237 34.64 -14.05 -21.62
CA ALA A 237 35.15 -14.05 -22.99
C ALA A 237 34.08 -13.64 -24.03
N ALA A 238 32.80 -13.78 -23.73
CA ALA A 238 31.68 -13.44 -24.61
C ALA A 238 31.19 -12.00 -24.33
N PHE A 239 32.12 -11.03 -24.39
CA PHE A 239 31.78 -9.63 -24.14
C PHE A 239 31.34 -8.92 -25.42
N GLN A 240 30.44 -7.96 -25.28
CA GLN A 240 29.97 -7.08 -26.35
C GLN A 240 30.52 -5.69 -26.14
N HIS A 241 31.02 -5.07 -27.22
CA HIS A 241 31.59 -3.73 -27.19
C HIS A 241 30.89 -2.81 -28.19
N TYR A 242 30.37 -1.69 -27.72
CA TYR A 242 29.74 -0.68 -28.57
C TYR A 242 30.30 0.70 -28.27
N VAL A 243 30.42 1.50 -29.32
CA VAL A 243 30.90 2.89 -29.27
C VAL A 243 29.78 3.80 -29.77
N TYR A 244 29.49 4.83 -29.00
CA TYR A 244 28.53 5.87 -29.34
C TYR A 244 29.24 7.22 -29.42
N GLU A 245 28.90 8.03 -30.42
CA GLU A 245 29.50 9.35 -30.66
C GLU A 245 28.48 10.45 -30.35
N GLY A 246 28.97 11.63 -29.94
CA GLY A 246 28.12 12.79 -29.63
C GLY A 246 27.29 12.64 -28.35
N ILE A 247 27.78 11.86 -27.38
CA ILE A 247 27.08 11.61 -26.11
C ILE A 247 27.40 12.70 -25.11
N GLU A 248 26.35 13.26 -24.49
CA GLU A 248 26.45 14.29 -23.45
C GLU A 248 26.36 13.69 -22.06
N GLN A 249 25.40 12.78 -21.85
CA GLN A 249 25.15 12.07 -20.59
C GLN A 249 24.76 10.62 -20.87
N TYR A 250 25.07 9.72 -19.95
CA TYR A 250 24.65 8.33 -20.00
C TYR A 250 24.42 7.77 -18.60
N GLN A 251 23.61 6.71 -18.52
CA GLN A 251 23.44 5.94 -17.28
C GLN A 251 23.29 4.46 -17.62
N ALA A 252 24.17 3.64 -17.05
CA ALA A 252 24.04 2.19 -17.12
C ALA A 252 22.93 1.70 -16.18
N ILE A 253 22.03 0.83 -16.68
CA ILE A 253 20.93 0.22 -15.93
C ILE A 253 21.08 -1.30 -16.00
N PRO A 254 22.03 -1.89 -15.25
CA PRO A 254 22.44 -3.27 -15.46
C PRO A 254 21.34 -4.29 -15.13
N ARG A 255 20.38 -3.99 -14.24
CA ARG A 255 19.27 -4.88 -13.88
C ARG A 255 18.26 -5.09 -15.02
N SER A 256 17.97 -4.05 -15.79
CA SER A 256 17.16 -4.17 -17.00
C SER A 256 17.97 -4.50 -18.24
N ARG A 257 19.31 -4.61 -18.12
CA ARG A 257 20.25 -4.80 -19.24
C ARG A 257 20.15 -3.67 -20.28
N GLN A 258 19.88 -2.46 -19.80
CA GLN A 258 19.70 -1.30 -20.64
C GLN A 258 20.78 -0.25 -20.39
N LEU A 259 21.04 0.56 -21.40
CA LEU A 259 21.87 1.75 -21.35
C LEU A 259 21.02 2.93 -21.76
N LEU A 260 20.96 3.93 -20.88
CA LEU A 260 20.37 5.21 -21.17
C LEU A 260 21.43 6.13 -21.75
N ILE A 261 21.15 6.73 -22.90
CA ILE A 261 22.05 7.64 -23.60
C ILE A 261 21.31 8.92 -23.93
N ILE A 262 21.93 10.07 -23.68
CA ILE A 262 21.39 11.40 -24.02
C ILE A 262 22.35 12.10 -24.98
N SER A 263 21.81 12.55 -26.13
CA SER A 263 22.53 13.33 -27.14
C SER A 263 21.62 14.42 -27.70
N LYS A 264 22.04 15.69 -27.63
CA LYS A 264 21.33 16.84 -28.23
C LYS A 264 19.81 16.85 -27.95
N ASN A 265 19.43 16.55 -26.70
CA ASN A 265 18.04 16.42 -26.19
C ASN A 265 17.23 15.17 -26.60
N ILE A 266 17.85 14.18 -27.21
CA ILE A 266 17.20 12.88 -27.44
C ILE A 266 17.68 11.90 -26.38
N MET A 267 16.73 11.38 -25.59
CA MET A 267 16.94 10.24 -24.69
C MET A 267 16.69 8.95 -25.47
N SER A 268 17.72 8.12 -25.60
CA SER A 268 17.63 6.80 -26.23
C SER A 268 17.88 5.70 -25.21
N LEU A 269 16.99 4.72 -25.15
CA LEU A 269 17.14 3.52 -24.35
C LEU A 269 17.61 2.37 -25.24
N VAL A 270 18.77 1.81 -24.92
CA VAL A 270 19.44 0.81 -25.75
C VAL A 270 19.64 -0.48 -24.95
N ASP A 271 19.31 -1.63 -25.54
CA ASP A 271 19.57 -2.95 -24.93
C ASP A 271 21.04 -3.36 -25.11
N THR A 272 21.48 -4.39 -24.40
CA THR A 272 22.74 -5.13 -24.60
C THR A 272 23.03 -5.49 -26.06
N THR A 273 22.01 -5.74 -26.88
CA THR A 273 22.18 -6.04 -28.32
C THR A 273 22.34 -4.79 -29.20
N ASN A 274 22.50 -3.60 -28.60
CA ASN A 274 22.49 -2.30 -29.26
C ASN A 274 21.19 -1.99 -30.03
N LYS A 275 20.10 -2.69 -29.70
CA LYS A 275 18.77 -2.37 -30.21
C LYS A 275 18.20 -1.21 -29.42
N VAL A 276 17.78 -0.17 -30.12
CA VAL A 276 17.03 0.94 -29.53
C VAL A 276 15.63 0.43 -29.18
N ILE A 277 15.32 0.43 -27.88
CA ILE A 277 14.01 0.03 -27.35
C ILE A 277 13.04 1.21 -27.47
N ASP A 278 13.52 2.40 -27.12
CA ASP A 278 12.70 3.60 -27.05
C ASP A 278 13.54 4.86 -27.31
N ARG A 279 12.91 5.89 -27.90
CA ARG A 279 13.50 7.23 -28.11
C ARG A 279 12.50 8.29 -27.74
N GLN A 280 12.94 9.26 -26.96
CA GLN A 280 12.10 10.37 -26.52
C GLN A 280 12.85 11.69 -26.64
N LEU A 281 12.12 12.72 -27.03
CA LEU A 281 12.61 14.10 -27.00
C LEU A 281 12.46 14.65 -25.58
N LEU A 282 13.56 15.12 -25.01
CA LEU A 282 13.60 15.76 -23.71
C LEU A 282 13.23 17.24 -23.87
N SER A 283 12.28 17.71 -23.07
CA SER A 283 11.89 19.12 -23.04
C SER A 283 12.96 20.04 -22.44
N ARG A 284 13.94 19.47 -21.72
CA ARG A 284 14.99 20.21 -20.99
C ARG A 284 16.35 19.52 -21.14
N ASP A 285 17.41 20.32 -21.19
CA ASP A 285 18.79 19.84 -21.22
C ASP A 285 19.16 19.16 -19.89
N VAL A 286 19.54 17.88 -19.94
CA VAL A 286 19.90 17.09 -18.76
C VAL A 286 21.37 17.30 -18.41
N MET A 287 21.61 17.80 -17.19
CA MET A 287 22.97 17.99 -16.64
C MET A 287 23.48 16.77 -15.88
N ARG A 288 22.60 16.04 -15.20
CA ARG A 288 22.98 14.89 -14.35
C ARG A 288 21.83 13.89 -14.23
N ILE A 289 22.18 12.62 -14.07
CA ILE A 289 21.25 11.51 -13.83
C ILE A 289 21.53 10.89 -12.46
N PHE A 290 20.48 10.59 -11.70
CA PHE A 290 20.53 9.89 -10.42
C PHE A 290 19.69 8.61 -10.51
N LEU A 291 20.33 7.45 -10.51
CA LEU A 291 19.65 6.16 -10.58
C LEU A 291 19.15 5.70 -9.20
N SER A 292 17.90 5.24 -9.12
CA SER A 292 17.33 4.59 -7.93
C SER A 292 18.01 3.24 -7.64
N PRO A 293 18.07 2.77 -6.38
CA PRO A 293 18.56 1.44 -6.04
C PRO A 293 17.81 0.30 -6.75
N SER A 294 16.51 0.47 -7.00
CA SER A 294 15.70 -0.51 -7.77
C SER A 294 16.16 -0.62 -9.23
N GLN A 295 16.85 0.39 -9.75
CA GLN A 295 17.21 0.57 -11.17
C GLN A 295 15.99 0.57 -12.11
N ARG A 296 14.80 0.84 -11.58
CA ARG A 296 13.53 0.95 -12.32
C ARG A 296 12.98 2.37 -12.32
N SER A 297 13.68 3.29 -11.66
CA SER A 297 13.41 4.73 -11.73
C SER A 297 14.73 5.49 -11.68
N PHE A 298 14.74 6.70 -12.24
CA PHE A 298 15.87 7.62 -12.16
C PHE A 298 15.37 9.06 -12.11
N PHE A 299 16.25 9.97 -11.71
CA PHE A 299 15.98 11.40 -11.69
C PHE A 299 16.96 12.12 -12.59
N THR A 300 16.48 13.08 -13.36
CA THR A 300 17.31 13.96 -14.18
C THR A 300 17.30 15.36 -13.59
N GLN A 301 18.44 16.02 -13.54
CA GLN A 301 18.51 17.43 -13.17
C GLN A 301 18.83 18.28 -14.39
N ASP A 302 18.09 19.36 -14.58
CA ASP A 302 18.34 20.34 -15.65
C ASP A 302 19.29 21.47 -15.22
N ARG A 303 19.59 22.39 -16.15
CA ARG A 303 20.41 23.59 -15.88
C ARG A 303 19.76 24.58 -14.91
N GLN A 304 18.44 24.57 -14.78
CA GLN A 304 17.67 25.39 -13.85
C GLN A 304 17.51 24.73 -12.48
N HIS A 305 18.21 23.61 -12.25
CA HIS A 305 18.19 22.79 -11.04
C HIS A 305 16.88 22.06 -10.76
N VAL A 306 15.96 22.03 -11.72
CA VAL A 306 14.72 21.27 -11.62
C VAL A 306 15.03 19.79 -11.76
N LEU A 307 14.46 19.00 -10.86
CA LEU A 307 14.61 17.56 -10.81
C LEU A 307 13.37 16.91 -11.41
N SER A 308 13.54 16.08 -12.43
CA SER A 308 12.44 15.36 -13.08
C SER A 308 12.58 13.86 -12.80
N LYS A 309 11.50 13.21 -12.36
CA LYS A 309 11.48 11.77 -12.09
C LYS A 309 11.05 11.01 -13.34
N TRP A 310 11.78 9.94 -13.64
CA TRP A 310 11.47 8.98 -14.70
C TRP A 310 11.24 7.60 -14.09
N ILE A 311 10.15 6.96 -14.50
CA ILE A 311 9.71 5.67 -13.95
C ILE A 311 9.59 4.67 -15.09
N MET A 312 10.04 3.43 -14.86
CA MET A 312 9.82 2.32 -15.77
C MET A 312 8.35 1.90 -15.70
N LEU A 313 7.64 2.01 -16.81
CA LEU A 313 6.27 1.57 -16.99
C LEU A 313 6.24 0.37 -17.94
N ASN A 314 5.21 -0.44 -17.82
CA ASN A 314 4.93 -1.49 -18.78
C ASN A 314 3.96 -0.95 -19.83
N GLU A 315 4.38 -0.83 -21.08
CA GLU A 315 3.52 -0.47 -22.20
C GLU A 315 3.44 -1.66 -23.17
N GLN A 316 2.29 -2.35 -23.18
CA GLN A 316 2.02 -3.48 -24.09
C GLN A 316 3.09 -4.59 -24.01
N GLY A 317 3.66 -4.84 -22.83
CA GLY A 317 4.68 -5.86 -22.60
C GLY A 317 6.13 -5.37 -22.76
N ASN A 318 6.34 -4.10 -23.15
CA ASN A 318 7.67 -3.48 -23.21
C ASN A 318 7.90 -2.56 -22.00
N PHE A 319 9.04 -2.70 -21.33
CA PHE A 319 9.43 -1.84 -20.22
C PHE A 319 10.15 -0.59 -20.73
N VAL A 320 9.48 0.55 -20.62
CA VAL A 320 9.94 1.85 -21.12
C VAL A 320 9.92 2.88 -19.98
N PHE A 321 10.78 3.88 -20.05
CA PHE A 321 10.81 4.94 -19.04
C PHE A 321 9.92 6.09 -19.48
N ARG A 322 9.05 6.59 -18.60
CA ARG A 322 8.24 7.80 -18.86
C ARG A 322 8.50 8.84 -17.80
N HIS A 323 8.39 10.11 -18.21
CA HIS A 323 8.46 11.25 -17.30
C HIS A 323 7.20 11.26 -16.44
N ASN A 324 7.38 11.42 -15.13
CA ASN A 324 6.28 11.59 -14.19
C ASN A 324 5.88 13.07 -14.16
N GLU A 325 4.59 13.38 -14.35
CA GLU A 325 4.04 14.71 -14.66
C GLU A 325 4.45 15.87 -13.71
N ALA A 326 4.93 15.59 -12.50
CA ALA A 326 5.37 16.61 -11.56
C ALA A 326 6.90 16.77 -11.54
N ASP A 327 7.39 17.80 -12.24
CA ASP A 327 8.74 18.32 -12.05
C ASP A 327 8.91 18.86 -10.61
N ILE A 328 10.09 18.61 -10.03
CA ILE A 328 10.43 18.94 -8.65
C ILE A 328 11.31 20.21 -8.68
N SER A 329 10.73 21.37 -8.36
CA SER A 329 11.37 22.68 -8.55
C SER A 329 11.69 23.47 -7.26
N GLU A 330 11.51 22.89 -6.08
CA GLU A 330 11.65 23.63 -4.80
C GLU A 330 13.06 23.58 -4.17
N LEU A 331 14.10 23.27 -4.94
CA LEU A 331 15.46 23.11 -4.42
C LEU A 331 16.32 24.35 -4.64
N ASP A 332 16.91 24.86 -3.55
CA ASP A 332 17.84 25.99 -3.56
C ASP A 332 19.23 25.50 -4.02
N GLY A 333 19.43 25.45 -5.35
CA GLY A 333 20.72 25.21 -5.99
C GLY A 333 20.93 23.83 -6.61
N PRO A 334 22.07 23.61 -7.30
CA PRO A 334 22.36 22.36 -7.99
C PRO A 334 22.51 21.20 -7.01
N ILE A 335 21.94 20.04 -7.35
CA ILE A 335 21.99 18.84 -6.51
C ILE A 335 23.30 18.14 -6.84
N GLU A 336 24.15 17.97 -5.85
CA GLU A 336 25.38 17.22 -6.07
C GLU A 336 25.14 15.72 -5.87
N GLN A 337 24.38 15.36 -4.83
CA GLN A 337 24.24 13.97 -4.43
C GLN A 337 22.82 13.64 -3.98
N MET A 338 22.45 12.38 -4.23
CA MET A 338 21.20 11.80 -3.78
C MET A 338 21.52 10.44 -3.17
N ALA A 339 20.98 10.18 -1.99
CA ALA A 339 21.02 8.89 -1.32
C ALA A 339 19.59 8.39 -1.13
N PHE A 340 19.41 7.09 -1.20
CA PHE A 340 18.11 6.45 -1.16
C PHE A 340 18.06 5.47 -0.01
N ASP A 341 16.93 5.42 0.68
CA ASP A 341 16.66 4.37 1.65
C ASP A 341 16.18 3.10 0.94
N THR A 342 16.54 1.93 1.49
CA THR A 342 16.13 0.62 0.96
C THR A 342 14.78 0.17 1.50
N ASP A 343 14.46 0.58 2.73
CA ASP A 343 13.32 0.05 3.48
C ASP A 343 12.09 0.98 3.41
N SER A 344 12.30 2.24 3.02
CA SER A 344 11.26 3.24 2.82
C SER A 344 11.35 3.90 1.46
N ASN A 345 10.28 4.61 1.10
CA ASN A 345 10.22 5.40 -0.13
C ASN A 345 10.92 6.78 0.02
N ALA A 346 11.84 6.93 0.96
CA ALA A 346 12.58 8.17 1.16
C ALA A 346 13.84 8.23 0.29
N ALA A 347 14.13 9.44 -0.18
CA ALA A 347 15.43 9.83 -0.70
C ALA A 347 15.89 11.10 0.02
N VAL A 348 17.20 11.30 0.11
CA VAL A 348 17.80 12.55 0.56
C VAL A 348 18.58 13.14 -0.59
N VAL A 349 18.36 14.43 -0.83
CA VAL A 349 19.13 15.23 -1.78
C VAL A 349 19.99 16.23 -1.01
N VAL A 350 21.21 16.44 -1.50
CA VAL A 350 22.16 17.41 -0.97
C VAL A 350 22.54 18.38 -2.08
N SER A 351 22.28 19.67 -1.86
CA SER A 351 22.68 20.73 -2.78
C SER A 351 24.16 21.07 -2.62
N LYS A 352 24.76 21.68 -3.64
CA LYS A 352 26.13 22.20 -3.59
C LYS A 352 26.33 23.24 -2.47
N ILE A 353 25.27 23.94 -2.09
CA ILE A 353 25.26 24.98 -1.06
C ILE A 353 25.26 24.36 0.36
N GLY A 354 24.98 23.05 0.46
CA GLY A 354 24.92 22.32 1.74
C GLY A 354 23.50 22.14 2.29
N ASP A 355 22.47 22.52 1.51
CA ASP A 355 21.09 22.25 1.85
C ASP A 355 20.78 20.76 1.74
N ILE A 356 20.14 20.19 2.77
CA ILE A 356 19.66 18.81 2.77
C ILE A 356 18.14 18.80 2.78
N ALA A 357 17.55 18.07 1.83
CA ALA A 357 16.11 17.85 1.77
C ALA A 357 15.78 16.37 1.60
N PHE A 358 14.70 15.93 2.23
CA PHE A 358 14.09 14.63 1.96
C PHE A 358 13.13 14.74 0.79
N LEU A 359 13.03 13.68 0.02
CA LEU A 359 12.13 13.54 -1.13
C LEU A 359 11.35 12.25 -0.97
N ASN A 360 10.03 12.32 -1.06
CA ASN A 360 9.21 11.13 -1.22
C ASN A 360 9.35 10.65 -2.67
N ARG A 361 9.96 9.48 -2.85
CA ARG A 361 10.23 8.87 -4.15
C ARG A 361 8.95 8.57 -4.93
N MET A 362 7.81 8.40 -4.28
CA MET A 362 6.54 8.06 -4.90
C MET A 362 5.76 9.28 -5.37
N THR A 363 5.56 10.24 -4.48
CA THR A 363 4.67 11.39 -4.69
C THR A 363 5.38 12.66 -5.18
N ASN A 364 6.71 12.62 -5.24
CA ASN A 364 7.60 13.74 -5.56
C ASN A 364 7.56 14.91 -4.55
N GLU A 365 7.03 14.70 -3.35
CA GLU A 365 6.97 15.75 -2.30
C GLU A 365 8.34 15.94 -1.63
N ILE A 366 8.76 17.20 -1.45
CA ILE A 366 9.99 17.56 -0.75
C ILE A 366 9.71 17.98 0.69
N PHE A 367 10.58 17.56 1.60
CA PHE A 367 10.62 18.00 2.99
C PHE A 367 12.01 18.55 3.30
N ARG A 368 12.11 19.87 3.45
CA ARG A 368 13.39 20.52 3.79
C ARG A 368 13.80 20.12 5.21
N ALA A 369 14.98 19.53 5.36
CA ALA A 369 15.43 19.01 6.65
C ALA A 369 16.11 20.10 7.49
N GLN A 370 17.16 20.74 6.95
CA GLN A 370 17.91 21.85 7.54
C GLN A 370 19.04 22.30 6.60
N ASP A 371 19.44 23.57 6.65
CA ASP A 371 20.75 24.01 6.13
C ASP A 371 21.81 23.66 7.17
N LEU A 372 22.65 22.67 6.86
CA LEU A 372 23.74 22.25 7.75
C LEU A 372 25.06 22.93 7.37
N GLY A 373 25.10 23.69 6.26
CA GLY A 373 26.33 24.31 5.75
C GLY A 373 27.45 23.31 5.47
N LEU A 374 27.10 22.04 5.19
CA LEU A 374 28.06 20.96 4.92
C LEU A 374 28.11 20.69 3.41
N PRO A 375 29.09 21.24 2.67
CA PRO A 375 29.31 20.88 1.27
C PRO A 375 29.86 19.44 1.20
N GLY A 376 28.96 18.46 1.27
CA GLY A 376 29.31 17.05 1.25
C GLY A 376 29.92 16.62 -0.09
N THR A 377 31.13 16.06 -0.04
CA THR A 377 31.78 15.37 -1.18
C THR A 377 31.31 13.93 -1.35
N GLY A 378 30.60 13.37 -0.35
CA GLY A 378 30.03 12.02 -0.37
C GLY A 378 28.82 11.90 0.55
N LEU A 379 27.83 11.08 0.18
CA LEU A 379 26.58 10.90 0.90
C LEU A 379 26.23 9.41 0.90
N GLN A 380 26.02 8.84 2.07
CA GLN A 380 25.55 7.46 2.22
C GLN A 380 24.47 7.37 3.29
N TRP A 381 23.40 6.66 2.96
CA TRP A 381 22.30 6.37 3.87
C TRP A 381 22.45 4.94 4.38
N PHE A 382 22.37 4.75 5.70
CA PHE A 382 22.27 3.42 6.29
C PHE A 382 21.35 3.40 7.51
N GLY A 383 20.26 2.65 7.43
CA GLY A 383 19.25 2.55 8.49
C GLY A 383 18.70 3.92 8.89
N ALA A 384 18.76 4.25 10.18
CA ALA A 384 18.30 5.55 10.70
C ALA A 384 19.38 6.67 10.65
N ARG A 385 20.49 6.47 9.91
CA ARG A 385 21.61 7.41 9.89
C ARG A 385 22.02 7.80 8.47
N LEU A 386 22.40 9.06 8.33
CA LEU A 386 22.95 9.63 7.12
C LEU A 386 24.41 10.03 7.39
N TYR A 387 25.31 9.60 6.51
CA TYR A 387 26.73 9.88 6.59
C TYR A 387 27.11 10.86 5.48
N VAL A 388 27.65 12.00 5.87
CA VAL A 388 28.14 13.04 4.96
C VAL A 388 29.66 13.11 5.07
N PHE A 389 30.35 12.96 3.95
CA PHE A 389 31.80 12.97 3.86
C PHE A 389 32.29 14.32 3.35
N GLU A 390 33.13 14.99 4.12
CA GLU A 390 33.75 16.28 3.79
C GLU A 390 35.27 16.14 3.89
N GLY A 391 35.92 15.80 2.78
CA GLY A 391 37.37 15.59 2.73
C GLY A 391 37.83 14.51 3.73
N ASN A 392 38.42 14.94 4.85
CA ASN A 392 38.94 14.07 5.91
C ASN A 392 38.04 14.07 7.18
N LYS A 393 36.78 14.49 7.06
CA LYS A 393 35.76 14.42 8.12
C LYS A 393 34.56 13.59 7.66
N MET A 394 34.00 12.83 8.59
CA MET A 394 32.73 12.14 8.42
C MET A 394 31.74 12.68 9.45
N HIS A 395 30.63 13.23 8.97
CA HIS A 395 29.50 13.66 9.78
C HIS A 395 28.47 12.54 9.83
N SER A 396 28.10 12.13 11.04
CA SER A 396 27.01 11.19 11.28
C SER A 396 25.79 11.96 11.76
N LEU A 397 24.77 11.98 10.91
CA LEU A 397 23.47 12.58 11.16
C LEU A 397 22.48 11.45 11.50
N GLU A 398 21.67 11.65 12.53
CA GLU A 398 20.56 10.75 12.85
C GLU A 398 19.26 11.30 12.27
N ILE A 399 18.50 10.44 11.61
CA ILE A 399 17.23 10.80 10.99
C ILE A 399 16.12 10.59 12.01
N GLN A 400 15.41 11.66 12.34
CA GLN A 400 14.23 11.61 13.19
C GLN A 400 12.96 11.70 12.35
N ASN A 401 11.89 11.04 12.80
CA ASN A 401 10.56 11.08 12.17
C ASN A 401 10.54 10.70 10.68
N LEU A 402 11.37 9.73 10.26
CA LEU A 402 11.39 9.24 8.86
C LEU A 402 10.02 8.78 8.37
N GLN A 403 9.16 8.33 9.28
CA GLN A 403 7.79 7.87 8.99
C GLN A 403 6.95 8.96 8.29
N GLY A 404 7.23 10.24 8.57
CA GLY A 404 6.59 11.39 7.93
C GLY A 404 6.77 11.49 6.43
N ILE A 405 7.68 10.69 5.85
CA ILE A 405 7.79 10.58 4.39
C ILE A 405 6.51 10.01 3.77
N THR A 406 5.76 9.18 4.52
CA THR A 406 4.51 8.58 4.04
C THR A 406 3.37 9.58 4.23
N THR A 407 3.11 10.37 3.19
CA THR A 407 2.12 11.47 3.23
C THR A 407 0.69 11.01 2.98
N LEU A 408 -0.27 11.88 3.30
CA LEU A 408 -1.67 11.70 2.90
C LEU A 408 -1.82 11.52 1.38
N LYS A 409 -1.02 12.21 0.57
CA LYS A 409 -1.01 12.02 -0.89
C LYS A 409 -0.63 10.58 -1.23
N SER A 410 0.43 10.04 -0.62
CA SER A 410 0.86 8.65 -0.83
C SER A 410 -0.18 7.61 -0.39
N LEU A 411 -1.04 7.95 0.58
CA LEU A 411 -2.02 7.03 1.16
C LEU A 411 -3.39 7.07 0.45
N PHE A 412 -3.78 8.22 -0.09
CA PHE A 412 -5.14 8.47 -0.62
C PHE A 412 -5.22 8.79 -2.11
N SER A 413 -4.10 9.09 -2.78
CA SER A 413 -4.09 9.33 -4.23
C SER A 413 -3.57 8.12 -5.00
N GLU A 414 -3.89 8.06 -6.29
CA GLU A 414 -3.31 7.08 -7.20
C GLU A 414 -1.84 7.44 -7.42
N VAL A 415 -0.99 6.42 -7.41
CA VAL A 415 0.45 6.62 -7.53
C VAL A 415 0.99 5.72 -8.63
N TRP A 416 1.94 6.27 -9.39
CA TRP A 416 2.73 5.51 -10.37
C TRP A 416 3.72 4.60 -9.66
N TYR A 417 3.47 3.29 -9.72
CA TYR A 417 4.37 2.26 -9.21
C TYR A 417 5.28 1.73 -10.33
N GLU A 418 6.48 1.30 -9.95
CA GLU A 418 7.45 0.76 -10.89
C GLU A 418 6.92 -0.52 -11.58
N GLY A 419 6.88 -0.50 -12.92
CA GLY A 419 6.43 -1.61 -13.77
C GLY A 419 4.92 -1.69 -14.00
N TYR A 420 4.14 -0.74 -13.50
CA TYR A 420 2.70 -0.68 -13.74
C TYR A 420 2.41 0.03 -15.06
N GLU A 421 1.24 -0.23 -15.65
CA GLU A 421 0.81 0.44 -16.89
C GLU A 421 0.16 1.81 -16.61
N GLN A 422 -0.47 1.95 -15.45
CA GLN A 422 -1.26 3.12 -15.04
C GLN A 422 -1.11 3.38 -13.53
N PRO A 423 -1.40 4.60 -13.04
CA PRO A 423 -1.36 4.87 -11.60
C PRO A 423 -2.48 4.07 -10.93
N ALA A 424 -2.22 3.59 -9.71
CA ALA A 424 -3.14 2.68 -9.05
C ALA A 424 -3.18 2.90 -7.53
N TYR A 425 -4.22 2.38 -6.90
CA TYR A 425 -4.31 2.23 -5.45
C TYR A 425 -3.83 0.84 -5.04
N VAL A 426 -2.63 0.74 -4.48
CA VAL A 426 -2.07 -0.57 -4.10
C VAL A 426 -1.67 -0.58 -2.63
N TRP A 427 -2.16 -1.61 -1.92
CA TRP A 427 -1.68 -1.98 -0.61
C TRP A 427 -0.84 -3.26 -0.71
N GLN A 428 0.44 -3.17 -0.40
CA GLN A 428 1.40 -4.26 -0.37
C GLN A 428 2.45 -3.98 0.69
N THR A 429 2.76 -4.99 1.52
CA THR A 429 3.65 -4.85 2.67
C THR A 429 5.00 -5.55 2.48
N SER A 430 5.08 -6.53 1.56
CA SER A 430 6.34 -7.17 1.17
C SER A 430 6.37 -7.57 -0.32
N SER A 431 7.57 -7.59 -0.89
CA SER A 431 7.86 -8.28 -2.14
C SER A 431 9.09 -9.17 -1.95
N ALA A 432 9.18 -10.29 -2.65
CA ALA A 432 10.30 -11.22 -2.55
C ALA A 432 11.63 -10.69 -3.15
N THR A 433 11.73 -9.38 -3.45
CA THR A 433 12.88 -8.78 -4.14
C THR A 433 13.63 -7.79 -3.27
N GLU A 434 14.96 -7.83 -3.32
CA GLU A 434 15.91 -7.08 -2.46
C GLU A 434 15.82 -5.54 -2.54
N ASN A 435 15.10 -4.96 -3.51
CA ASN A 435 14.91 -3.50 -3.64
C ASN A 435 13.41 -3.22 -3.73
N TYR A 436 12.78 -3.04 -2.57
CA TYR A 436 11.33 -2.96 -2.40
C TYR A 436 10.81 -1.52 -2.54
N GLU A 437 9.73 -1.34 -3.29
CA GLU A 437 8.91 -0.13 -3.30
C GLU A 437 7.71 -0.38 -2.39
N THR A 438 7.64 0.33 -1.27
CA THR A 438 6.56 0.15 -0.28
C THR A 438 5.26 0.74 -0.82
N LYS A 439 4.15 -0.01 -0.78
CA LYS A 439 2.85 0.43 -1.34
C LYS A 439 1.80 0.46 -0.24
N PHE A 440 1.51 1.63 0.30
CA PHE A 440 0.63 1.75 1.47
C PHE A 440 -0.67 2.50 1.19
N SER A 441 -1.23 2.39 -0.02
CA SER A 441 -2.52 3.03 -0.30
C SER A 441 -3.63 2.45 0.57
N VAL A 442 -4.29 3.29 1.37
CA VAL A 442 -5.35 2.87 2.30
C VAL A 442 -6.70 2.75 1.58
N VAL A 443 -6.84 3.35 0.39
CA VAL A 443 -8.07 3.40 -0.41
C VAL A 443 -8.69 2.02 -0.65
N PRO A 444 -7.95 0.97 -1.10
CA PRO A 444 -8.53 -0.35 -1.32
C PRO A 444 -9.11 -0.97 -0.04
N LEU A 445 -8.53 -0.65 1.12
CA LEU A 445 -9.02 -1.11 2.42
C LEU A 445 -10.31 -0.40 2.83
N ILE A 446 -10.43 0.91 2.53
CA ILE A 446 -11.66 1.69 2.76
C ILE A 446 -12.77 1.17 1.88
N VAL A 447 -12.50 1.03 0.58
CA VAL A 447 -13.47 0.52 -0.38
C VAL A 447 -13.87 -0.90 -0.01
N GLY A 448 -12.93 -1.78 0.34
CA GLY A 448 -13.22 -3.13 0.82
C GLY A 448 -14.17 -3.15 2.03
N SER A 449 -13.90 -2.34 3.06
CA SER A 449 -14.79 -2.23 4.23
C SER A 449 -16.19 -1.70 3.87
N LEU A 450 -16.28 -0.65 3.05
CA LEU A 450 -17.56 -0.07 2.62
C LEU A 450 -18.35 -1.06 1.76
N LYS A 451 -17.71 -1.67 0.77
CA LYS A 451 -18.28 -2.63 -0.16
C LYS A 451 -18.88 -3.83 0.58
N ALA A 452 -18.12 -4.43 1.50
CA ALA A 452 -18.61 -5.51 2.35
C ALA A 452 -19.84 -5.08 3.18
N SER A 453 -19.76 -3.90 3.80
CA SER A 453 -20.80 -3.40 4.71
C SER A 453 -22.11 -3.08 4.00
N PHE A 454 -22.05 -2.36 2.87
CA PHE A 454 -23.24 -1.97 2.11
C PHE A 454 -23.94 -3.19 1.51
N LEU A 455 -23.19 -4.14 0.95
CA LEU A 455 -23.76 -5.35 0.39
C LEU A 455 -24.34 -6.26 1.48
N ALA A 456 -23.69 -6.35 2.65
CA ALA A 456 -24.24 -7.07 3.80
C ALA A 456 -25.55 -6.46 4.30
N LEU A 457 -25.66 -5.12 4.35
CA LEU A 457 -26.91 -4.44 4.71
C LEU A 457 -28.03 -4.70 3.70
N PHE A 458 -27.71 -4.82 2.41
CA PHE A 458 -28.70 -5.15 1.40
C PHE A 458 -29.38 -6.51 1.67
N VAL A 459 -28.62 -7.45 2.25
CA VAL A 459 -29.15 -8.74 2.72
C VAL A 459 -29.82 -8.62 4.09
N ALA A 460 -29.18 -7.92 5.02
CA ALA A 460 -29.62 -7.88 6.42
C ALA A 460 -30.89 -7.06 6.66
N ILE A 461 -31.03 -5.90 6.02
CA ILE A 461 -32.16 -4.98 6.26
C ILE A 461 -33.51 -5.62 5.92
N PRO A 462 -33.72 -6.20 4.72
CA PRO A 462 -35.00 -6.81 4.38
C PRO A 462 -35.33 -7.99 5.30
N LEU A 463 -34.34 -8.82 5.61
CA LEU A 463 -34.50 -9.99 6.47
C LEU A 463 -34.86 -9.59 7.91
N ALA A 464 -34.08 -8.68 8.49
CA ALA A 464 -34.23 -8.24 9.87
C ALA A 464 -35.49 -7.41 10.10
N LEU A 465 -35.76 -6.41 9.24
CA LEU A 465 -36.96 -5.56 9.39
C LEU A 465 -38.24 -6.33 9.06
N GLY A 466 -38.21 -7.22 8.05
CA GLY A 466 -39.33 -8.09 7.74
C GLY A 466 -39.68 -9.00 8.92
N ALA A 467 -38.68 -9.64 9.51
CA ALA A 467 -38.86 -10.45 10.72
C ALA A 467 -39.37 -9.61 11.89
N ALA A 468 -38.80 -8.43 12.15
CA ALA A 468 -39.19 -7.56 13.27
C ALA A 468 -40.64 -7.06 13.15
N ILE A 469 -41.06 -6.65 11.95
CA ILE A 469 -42.45 -6.24 11.67
C ILE A 469 -43.40 -7.43 11.89
N TYR A 470 -43.03 -8.61 11.42
CA TYR A 470 -43.85 -9.81 11.61
C TYR A 470 -44.00 -10.17 13.09
N THR A 471 -42.90 -10.28 13.84
CA THR A 471 -42.92 -10.72 15.23
C THR A 471 -43.54 -9.70 16.19
N SER A 472 -43.38 -8.40 15.93
CA SER A 472 -43.94 -7.34 16.77
C SER A 472 -45.44 -7.10 16.56
N TYR A 473 -45.95 -7.29 15.33
CA TYR A 473 -47.32 -6.85 14.99
C TYR A 473 -48.26 -7.93 14.45
N PHE A 474 -47.75 -8.95 13.74
CA PHE A 474 -48.59 -9.97 13.09
C PHE A 474 -48.55 -11.35 13.76
N ALA A 475 -47.44 -11.70 14.39
CA ALA A 475 -47.24 -13.00 15.00
C ALA A 475 -48.12 -13.20 16.23
N ASP A 476 -48.64 -14.42 16.39
CA ASP A 476 -49.34 -14.79 17.63
C ASP A 476 -48.32 -14.88 18.79
N PRO A 477 -48.74 -14.58 20.05
CA PRO A 477 -47.83 -14.49 21.19
C PRO A 477 -46.96 -15.74 21.41
N ALA A 478 -47.50 -16.93 21.14
CA ALA A 478 -46.77 -18.19 21.24
C ALA A 478 -45.62 -18.28 20.22
N VAL A 479 -45.84 -17.83 18.98
CA VAL A 479 -44.82 -17.85 17.92
C VAL A 479 -43.69 -16.88 18.26
N ARG A 480 -44.04 -15.69 18.77
CA ARG A 480 -43.07 -14.68 19.21
C ARG A 480 -42.17 -15.19 20.35
N GLN A 481 -42.73 -15.91 21.31
CA GLN A 481 -41.99 -16.45 22.46
C GLN A 481 -40.85 -17.40 22.05
N TYR A 482 -40.95 -18.06 20.89
CA TYR A 482 -39.88 -18.90 20.34
C TYR A 482 -38.98 -18.15 19.34
N LEU A 483 -39.55 -17.33 18.44
CA LEU A 483 -38.78 -16.66 17.39
C LEU A 483 -37.79 -15.63 17.92
N LYS A 484 -38.17 -14.80 18.91
CA LYS A 484 -37.28 -13.76 19.42
C LYS A 484 -36.00 -14.35 20.05
N PRO A 485 -36.07 -15.30 21.00
CA PRO A 485 -34.87 -15.95 21.53
C PRO A 485 -34.05 -16.69 20.49
N ALA A 486 -34.69 -17.32 19.49
CA ALA A 486 -33.98 -18.06 18.43
C ALA A 486 -33.13 -17.13 17.56
N ILE A 487 -33.66 -15.95 17.18
CA ILE A 487 -32.91 -14.97 16.40
C ILE A 487 -31.82 -14.33 17.26
N GLU A 488 -32.09 -14.01 18.53
CA GLU A 488 -31.08 -13.46 19.45
C GLU A 488 -29.95 -14.47 19.74
N MET A 489 -30.25 -15.77 19.80
CA MET A 489 -29.22 -16.82 19.90
C MET A 489 -28.28 -16.85 18.70
N LEU A 490 -28.72 -16.45 17.50
CA LEU A 490 -27.85 -16.38 16.33
C LEU A 490 -26.77 -15.31 16.50
N GLU A 491 -27.05 -14.22 17.23
CA GLU A 491 -26.04 -13.20 17.57
C GLU A 491 -24.97 -13.72 18.53
N ALA A 492 -25.30 -14.70 19.37
CA ALA A 492 -24.36 -15.31 20.31
C ALA A 492 -23.34 -16.22 19.60
N VAL A 493 -23.55 -16.57 18.33
CA VAL A 493 -22.60 -17.38 17.55
C VAL A 493 -21.35 -16.54 17.25
N PRO A 494 -20.14 -17.00 17.60
CA PRO A 494 -18.92 -16.27 17.29
C PRO A 494 -18.77 -16.07 15.78
N SER A 495 -18.43 -14.84 15.34
CA SER A 495 -18.34 -14.53 13.90
C SER A 495 -17.27 -15.34 13.18
N VAL A 496 -16.21 -15.77 13.89
CA VAL A 496 -15.20 -16.72 13.41
C VAL A 496 -15.81 -18.04 12.95
N VAL A 497 -16.81 -18.56 13.68
CA VAL A 497 -17.48 -19.83 13.33
C VAL A 497 -18.31 -19.66 12.05
N ILE A 498 -19.05 -18.55 11.94
CA ILE A 498 -19.83 -18.23 10.73
C ILE A 498 -18.89 -18.04 9.53
N GLY A 499 -17.78 -17.31 9.71
CA GLY A 499 -16.76 -17.11 8.69
C GLY A 499 -16.12 -18.42 8.24
N PHE A 500 -15.80 -19.31 9.17
CA PHE A 500 -15.23 -20.62 8.87
C PHE A 500 -16.23 -21.50 8.09
N ILE A 501 -17.49 -21.57 8.52
CA ILE A 501 -18.54 -22.31 7.80
C ILE A 501 -18.74 -21.73 6.39
N ALA A 502 -18.77 -20.40 6.26
CA ALA A 502 -18.86 -19.74 4.97
C ALA A 502 -17.67 -20.09 4.07
N ALA A 503 -16.44 -20.07 4.59
CA ALA A 503 -15.24 -20.37 3.81
C ALA A 503 -15.11 -21.85 3.41
N VAL A 504 -15.53 -22.79 4.27
CA VAL A 504 -15.40 -24.23 4.01
C VAL A 504 -16.59 -24.79 3.22
N TRP A 505 -17.79 -24.29 3.44
CA TRP A 505 -19.01 -24.82 2.84
C TRP A 505 -19.63 -23.90 1.79
N MET A 506 -19.80 -22.61 2.11
CA MET A 506 -20.51 -21.69 1.21
C MET A 506 -19.65 -21.30 0.00
N VAL A 507 -18.36 -21.06 0.20
CA VAL A 507 -17.39 -20.67 -0.86
C VAL A 507 -17.29 -21.70 -1.98
N PRO A 508 -17.08 -23.02 -1.72
CA PRO A 508 -17.00 -24.01 -2.80
C PRO A 508 -18.31 -24.19 -3.57
N ILE A 509 -19.46 -24.02 -2.91
CA ILE A 509 -20.79 -24.19 -3.51
C ILE A 509 -21.30 -22.84 -4.07
N ALA A 510 -20.61 -21.72 -3.83
CA ALA A 510 -21.05 -20.39 -4.20
C ALA A 510 -21.32 -20.26 -5.69
N GLU A 511 -20.52 -20.91 -6.53
CA GLU A 511 -20.75 -20.94 -7.97
C GLU A 511 -22.14 -21.47 -8.29
N GLU A 512 -22.55 -22.60 -7.73
CA GLU A 512 -23.87 -23.26 -7.89
C GLU A 512 -25.01 -22.50 -7.18
N PHE A 513 -24.70 -21.97 -6.01
CA PHE A 513 -25.67 -21.36 -5.11
C PHE A 513 -26.05 -19.92 -5.51
N LEU A 514 -25.12 -19.12 -6.02
CA LEU A 514 -25.32 -17.68 -6.22
C LEU A 514 -26.41 -17.38 -7.25
N LEU A 515 -26.42 -18.09 -8.39
CA LEU A 515 -27.49 -17.96 -9.38
C LEU A 515 -28.85 -18.40 -8.80
N SER A 516 -28.85 -19.50 -8.04
CA SER A 516 -30.03 -20.02 -7.36
C SER A 516 -30.61 -19.00 -6.36
N VAL A 517 -29.75 -18.31 -5.60
CA VAL A 517 -30.14 -17.25 -4.65
C VAL A 517 -30.73 -16.04 -5.37
N ILE A 518 -30.14 -15.59 -6.47
CA ILE A 518 -30.68 -14.48 -7.26
C ILE A 518 -32.07 -14.85 -7.80
N LEU A 519 -32.21 -16.03 -8.39
CA LEU A 519 -33.50 -16.54 -8.86
C LEU A 519 -34.52 -16.65 -7.72
N PHE A 520 -34.09 -17.11 -6.55
CA PHE A 520 -34.94 -17.19 -5.36
C PHE A 520 -35.42 -15.81 -4.89
N ILE A 521 -34.52 -14.83 -4.79
CA ILE A 521 -34.88 -13.44 -4.38
C ILE A 521 -35.90 -12.83 -5.34
N VAL A 522 -35.77 -13.09 -6.65
CA VAL A 522 -36.69 -12.57 -7.67
C VAL A 522 -38.03 -13.34 -7.68
N SER A 523 -37.99 -14.66 -7.50
CA SER A 523 -39.19 -15.50 -7.56
C SER A 523 -40.00 -15.49 -6.27
N LEU A 524 -39.40 -15.25 -5.11
CA LEU A 524 -40.06 -15.19 -3.82
C LEU A 524 -41.20 -14.15 -3.78
N PRO A 525 -41.02 -12.86 -4.15
CA PRO A 525 -42.11 -11.90 -4.16
C PRO A 525 -43.22 -12.31 -5.16
N ILE A 526 -42.86 -12.94 -6.29
CA ILE A 526 -43.84 -13.47 -7.25
C ILE A 526 -44.66 -14.60 -6.61
N LEU A 527 -44.01 -15.53 -5.91
CA LEU A 527 -44.69 -16.59 -5.16
C LEU A 527 -45.62 -15.99 -4.10
N LEU A 528 -45.17 -14.99 -3.33
CA LEU A 528 -45.98 -14.37 -2.28
C LEU A 528 -47.20 -13.63 -2.87
N VAL A 529 -47.03 -12.89 -3.97
CA VAL A 529 -48.14 -12.21 -4.64
C VAL A 529 -49.12 -13.20 -5.26
N THR A 530 -48.63 -14.24 -5.93
CA THR A 530 -49.49 -15.29 -6.50
C THR A 530 -50.24 -16.06 -5.42
N ALA A 531 -49.57 -16.40 -4.31
CA ALA A 531 -50.20 -17.01 -3.15
C ALA A 531 -51.28 -16.09 -2.56
N ALA A 532 -51.02 -14.80 -2.38
CA ALA A 532 -52.00 -13.84 -1.87
C ALA A 532 -53.23 -13.71 -2.78
N LEU A 533 -53.03 -13.70 -4.10
CA LEU A 533 -54.14 -13.65 -5.07
C LEU A 533 -54.95 -14.95 -5.09
N LEU A 534 -54.27 -16.11 -5.04
CA LEU A 534 -54.90 -17.44 -5.03
C LEU A 534 -55.61 -17.74 -3.72
N GLN A 535 -55.10 -17.23 -2.58
CA GLN A 535 -55.70 -17.41 -1.25
C GLN A 535 -57.17 -16.98 -1.25
N SER A 536 -57.49 -15.85 -1.90
CA SER A 536 -58.87 -15.34 -2.01
C SER A 536 -59.86 -16.28 -2.74
N ARG A 537 -59.33 -17.18 -3.59
CA ARG A 537 -60.14 -18.18 -4.31
C ARG A 537 -60.18 -19.52 -3.57
N VAL A 538 -59.05 -19.95 -3.00
CA VAL A 538 -58.94 -21.20 -2.24
C VAL A 538 -59.71 -21.12 -0.92
N ALA A 539 -59.68 -19.98 -0.23
CA ALA A 539 -60.43 -19.75 1.00
C ALA A 539 -61.96 -19.81 0.83
N ARG A 540 -62.47 -19.68 -0.41
CA ARG A 540 -63.91 -19.90 -0.70
C ARG A 540 -64.29 -21.37 -0.87
N VAL A 541 -63.30 -22.25 -1.04
CA VAL A 541 -63.49 -23.69 -1.30
C VAL A 541 -63.12 -24.54 -0.09
N LEU A 542 -62.14 -24.11 0.71
CA LEU A 542 -61.74 -24.78 1.95
C LEU A 542 -62.58 -24.25 3.12
N GLU A 543 -63.30 -25.15 3.81
CA GLU A 543 -64.03 -24.84 5.05
C GLU A 543 -63.09 -24.33 6.17
N ASP A 544 -63.63 -23.46 7.04
CA ASP A 544 -63.02 -22.77 8.21
C ASP A 544 -62.34 -23.66 9.28
N LYS A 545 -62.04 -24.93 9.00
CA LYS A 545 -61.35 -25.86 9.92
C LYS A 545 -59.84 -25.65 10.01
N PHE A 546 -59.24 -24.84 9.14
CA PHE A 546 -57.79 -24.61 9.13
C PHE A 546 -57.39 -23.54 10.14
N ASP A 547 -56.77 -23.98 11.24
CA ASP A 547 -56.27 -23.09 12.30
C ASP A 547 -55.10 -22.22 11.79
N ARG A 548 -55.01 -20.96 12.22
CA ARG A 548 -54.06 -19.93 11.72
C ARG A 548 -52.58 -20.34 11.80
N ARG A 549 -52.27 -21.33 12.65
CA ARG A 549 -50.92 -21.91 12.80
C ARG A 549 -50.47 -22.71 11.57
N TRP A 550 -51.40 -23.32 10.84
CA TRP A 550 -51.08 -24.10 9.64
C TRP A 550 -50.71 -23.23 8.44
N GLU A 551 -51.19 -21.99 8.37
CA GLU A 551 -50.80 -21.05 7.31
C GLU A 551 -49.29 -20.82 7.28
N ILE A 552 -48.66 -20.70 8.45
CA ILE A 552 -47.21 -20.51 8.58
C ILE A 552 -46.45 -21.74 8.05
N LEU A 553 -46.89 -22.95 8.39
CA LEU A 553 -46.27 -24.19 7.92
C LEU A 553 -46.37 -24.33 6.39
N VAL A 554 -47.52 -23.96 5.81
CA VAL A 554 -47.73 -24.00 4.36
C VAL A 554 -46.82 -22.98 3.65
N ILE A 555 -46.67 -21.77 4.19
CA ILE A 555 -45.75 -20.76 3.63
C ILE A 555 -44.30 -21.24 3.71
N ILE A 556 -43.87 -21.78 4.87
CA ILE A 556 -42.52 -22.31 5.03
C ILE A 556 -42.26 -23.43 4.01
N LEU A 557 -43.20 -24.37 3.87
CA LEU A 557 -43.08 -25.46 2.90
C LEU A 557 -43.00 -24.93 1.46
N ALA A 558 -43.84 -23.96 1.10
CA ALA A 558 -43.83 -23.35 -0.23
C ALA A 558 -42.50 -22.64 -0.53
N VAL A 559 -41.93 -21.93 0.46
CA VAL A 559 -40.64 -21.26 0.33
C VAL A 559 -39.50 -22.26 0.19
N VAL A 560 -39.51 -23.36 0.95
CA VAL A 560 -38.50 -24.43 0.82
C VAL A 560 -38.60 -25.10 -0.56
N LEU A 561 -39.81 -25.43 -1.02
CA LEU A 561 -40.03 -25.99 -2.35
C LEU A 561 -39.59 -25.05 -3.46
N LEU A 562 -39.83 -23.73 -3.32
CA LEU A 562 -39.33 -22.73 -4.24
C LEU A 562 -37.80 -22.70 -4.27
N GLY A 563 -37.15 -22.75 -3.11
CA GLY A 563 -35.68 -22.80 -3.01
C GLY A 563 -35.11 -24.01 -3.74
N LEU A 564 -35.68 -25.20 -3.50
CA LEU A 564 -35.28 -26.43 -4.20
C LEU A 564 -35.53 -26.35 -5.71
N PHE A 565 -36.65 -25.75 -6.11
CA PHE A 565 -36.98 -25.53 -7.51
C PHE A 565 -35.98 -24.57 -8.19
N CYS A 566 -35.66 -23.44 -7.55
CA CYS A 566 -34.66 -22.49 -8.05
C CYS A 566 -33.27 -23.11 -8.16
N PHE A 567 -32.89 -23.96 -7.20
CA PHE A 567 -31.63 -24.69 -7.24
C PHE A 567 -31.55 -25.61 -8.46
N SER A 568 -32.57 -26.44 -8.68
CA SER A 568 -32.63 -27.33 -9.85
C SER A 568 -32.73 -26.56 -11.18
N LEU A 569 -33.40 -25.41 -11.19
CA LEU A 569 -33.52 -24.57 -12.38
C LEU A 569 -32.18 -23.87 -12.72
N SER A 570 -31.30 -23.67 -11.72
CA SER A 570 -30.04 -22.95 -11.92
C SER A 570 -29.11 -23.64 -12.92
N ASP A 571 -29.11 -24.98 -12.95
CA ASP A 571 -28.31 -25.76 -13.90
C ASP A 571 -28.74 -25.52 -15.35
N VAL A 572 -30.06 -25.42 -15.57
CA VAL A 572 -30.64 -25.14 -16.88
C VAL A 572 -30.29 -23.72 -17.33
N TRP A 573 -30.36 -22.74 -16.43
CA TRP A 573 -29.98 -21.36 -16.74
C TRP A 573 -28.50 -21.21 -17.03
N ARG A 574 -27.61 -21.89 -16.29
CA ARG A 574 -26.16 -21.90 -16.58
C ARG A 574 -25.88 -22.41 -17.98
N PHE A 575 -26.48 -23.55 -18.33
CA PHE A 575 -26.35 -24.14 -19.66
C PHE A 575 -26.83 -23.19 -20.77
N MET A 576 -27.92 -22.45 -20.51
CA MET A 576 -28.48 -21.50 -21.47
C MET A 576 -27.69 -20.18 -21.58
N LEU A 577 -27.08 -19.71 -20.49
CA LEU A 577 -26.31 -18.46 -20.45
C LEU A 577 -24.85 -18.61 -20.91
N LEU A 578 -24.17 -19.70 -20.53
CA LEU A 578 -22.75 -19.92 -20.85
C LEU A 578 -22.54 -20.78 -22.12
N GLY A 579 -23.58 -21.44 -22.64
CA GLY A 579 -23.48 -22.30 -23.82
C GLY A 579 -22.70 -23.61 -23.57
N SER A 580 -22.89 -24.59 -24.46
CA SER A 580 -22.38 -25.96 -24.29
C SER A 580 -20.85 -26.12 -24.40
N ALA A 581 -20.10 -25.05 -24.69
CA ALA A 581 -18.65 -25.09 -24.91
C ALA A 581 -17.82 -24.87 -23.63
N GLU A 582 -18.38 -24.30 -22.57
CA GLU A 582 -17.65 -24.00 -21.33
C GLU A 582 -18.00 -24.93 -20.15
N VAL A 583 -19.05 -25.74 -20.28
CA VAL A 583 -19.54 -26.61 -19.21
C VAL A 583 -18.79 -27.95 -19.12
N GLY A 584 -17.97 -28.29 -20.14
CA GLY A 584 -17.40 -29.63 -20.30
C GLY A 584 -15.93 -29.84 -19.91
N GLU A 585 -15.04 -28.86 -20.05
CA GLU A 585 -13.59 -29.18 -20.07
C GLU A 585 -12.63 -28.16 -19.43
N GLN A 586 -13.09 -27.28 -18.54
CA GLN A 586 -12.16 -26.47 -17.74
C GLN A 586 -12.68 -26.29 -16.31
N LYS A 587 -12.42 -27.29 -15.48
CA LYS A 587 -12.68 -27.29 -14.03
C LYS A 587 -11.75 -26.36 -13.24
N ASP A 588 -10.84 -25.67 -13.92
CA ASP A 588 -9.87 -24.74 -13.35
C ASP A 588 -10.08 -23.32 -13.91
N ASN A 589 -10.60 -22.43 -13.06
CA ASN A 589 -10.33 -20.97 -13.05
C ASN A 589 -10.99 -20.02 -14.07
N ILE A 590 -12.16 -20.30 -14.66
CA ILE A 590 -12.77 -19.30 -15.58
C ILE A 590 -13.48 -18.17 -14.82
N LEU A 591 -14.04 -18.45 -13.64
CA LEU A 591 -14.58 -17.43 -12.75
C LEU A 591 -14.10 -17.77 -11.34
N ASN A 592 -13.13 -17.05 -10.79
CA ASN A 592 -12.71 -17.16 -9.39
C ASN A 592 -13.82 -16.70 -8.42
N ILE A 593 -15.04 -17.23 -8.55
CA ILE A 593 -16.23 -16.86 -7.78
C ILE A 593 -16.13 -17.29 -6.32
N SER A 594 -15.28 -18.28 -6.05
CA SER A 594 -15.08 -18.85 -4.73
C SER A 594 -14.62 -17.82 -3.69
N LYS A 595 -14.06 -16.66 -4.08
CA LYS A 595 -13.61 -15.60 -3.15
C LYS A 595 -14.24 -14.24 -3.45
N THR A 596 -15.49 -14.22 -3.89
CA THR A 596 -16.21 -12.98 -4.24
C THR A 596 -16.72 -12.22 -3.02
N THR A 597 -16.95 -10.93 -3.22
CA THR A 597 -17.62 -10.09 -2.23
C THR A 597 -19.07 -10.53 -1.97
N ILE A 598 -19.76 -11.16 -2.93
CA ILE A 598 -21.14 -11.61 -2.75
C ILE A 598 -21.26 -12.64 -1.63
N VAL A 599 -20.33 -13.59 -1.57
CA VAL A 599 -20.30 -14.62 -0.52
C VAL A 599 -20.14 -13.97 0.84
N VAL A 600 -19.28 -12.95 0.96
CA VAL A 600 -19.13 -12.16 2.19
C VAL A 600 -20.42 -11.45 2.55
N ALA A 601 -21.07 -10.80 1.58
CA ALA A 601 -22.30 -10.05 1.81
C ALA A 601 -23.41 -10.94 2.39
N ILE A 602 -23.52 -12.18 1.91
CA ILE A 602 -24.50 -13.16 2.42
C ILE A 602 -24.12 -13.58 3.85
N ALA A 603 -22.89 -14.04 4.07
CA ALA A 603 -22.45 -14.50 5.41
C ALA A 603 -22.55 -13.37 6.46
N LEU A 604 -22.03 -12.19 6.11
CA LEU A 604 -22.03 -11.02 6.97
C LEU A 604 -23.45 -10.47 7.18
N GLY A 605 -24.27 -10.45 6.13
CA GLY A 605 -25.66 -10.02 6.21
C GLY A 605 -26.46 -10.89 7.19
N VAL A 606 -26.31 -12.21 7.10
CA VAL A 606 -26.92 -13.14 8.06
C VAL A 606 -26.42 -12.91 9.49
N ALA A 607 -25.10 -12.70 9.66
CA ALA A 607 -24.52 -12.46 10.98
C ALA A 607 -25.02 -11.16 11.67
N ILE A 608 -25.31 -10.11 10.90
CA ILE A 608 -25.75 -8.80 11.43
C ILE A 608 -27.28 -8.70 11.56
N SER A 609 -28.01 -9.55 10.84
CA SER A 609 -29.47 -9.55 10.85
C SER A 609 -30.08 -9.63 12.26
N PRO A 610 -29.60 -10.48 13.18
CA PRO A 610 -30.08 -10.52 14.57
C PRO A 610 -30.03 -9.19 15.31
N SER A 611 -28.93 -8.45 15.16
CA SER A 611 -28.73 -7.18 15.85
C SER A 611 -29.68 -6.10 15.36
N ILE A 612 -29.90 -6.03 14.04
CA ILE A 612 -30.90 -5.11 13.46
C ILE A 612 -32.31 -5.54 13.88
N TYR A 613 -32.59 -6.85 13.86
CA TYR A 613 -33.89 -7.41 14.22
C TYR A 613 -34.29 -7.08 15.66
N SER A 614 -33.44 -7.39 16.64
CA SER A 614 -33.76 -7.24 18.06
C SER A 614 -34.06 -5.77 18.40
N LEU A 615 -33.23 -4.84 17.92
CA LEU A 615 -33.43 -3.40 18.11
C LEU A 615 -34.65 -2.84 17.37
N ALA A 616 -34.94 -3.33 16.16
CA ALA A 616 -36.12 -2.90 15.41
C ALA A 616 -37.43 -3.46 16.01
N GLU A 617 -37.41 -4.69 16.52
CA GLU A 617 -38.56 -5.33 17.17
C GLU A 617 -38.93 -4.61 18.46
N ASP A 618 -37.95 -4.29 19.31
CA ASP A 618 -38.14 -3.50 20.52
C ASP A 618 -38.74 -2.12 20.20
N ALA A 619 -38.22 -1.45 19.17
CA ALA A 619 -38.72 -0.15 18.72
C ALA A 619 -40.19 -0.18 18.25
N LEU A 620 -40.57 -1.22 17.50
CA LEU A 620 -41.95 -1.41 17.04
C LEU A 620 -42.89 -1.74 18.20
N PHE A 621 -42.39 -2.47 19.19
CA PHE A 621 -43.16 -2.86 20.37
C PHE A 621 -43.36 -1.71 21.37
N GLU A 622 -42.43 -0.74 21.42
CA GLU A 622 -42.53 0.45 22.27
C GLU A 622 -43.69 1.38 21.88
N VAL A 623 -44.23 1.25 20.65
CA VAL A 623 -45.40 2.03 20.21
C VAL A 623 -46.62 1.70 21.07
N PRO A 624 -47.22 2.69 21.77
CA PRO A 624 -48.34 2.46 22.69
C PRO A 624 -49.56 1.85 21.99
N GLU A 625 -50.19 0.87 22.65
CA GLU A 625 -51.41 0.23 22.14
C GLU A 625 -52.58 1.22 21.94
N SER A 626 -52.63 2.30 22.72
CA SER A 626 -53.67 3.34 22.58
C SER A 626 -53.66 4.00 21.20
N ILE A 627 -52.49 4.25 20.61
CA ILE A 627 -52.36 4.86 19.28
C ILE A 627 -52.76 3.85 18.19
N LYS A 628 -52.44 2.56 18.38
CA LYS A 628 -52.88 1.48 17.49
C LYS A 628 -54.40 1.35 17.50
N GLN A 629 -55.02 1.34 18.68
CA GLN A 629 -56.47 1.28 18.85
C GLN A 629 -57.19 2.52 18.31
N ALA A 630 -56.62 3.72 18.48
CA ALA A 630 -57.17 4.94 17.89
C ALA A 630 -57.21 4.88 16.36
N SER A 631 -56.16 4.38 15.72
CA SER A 631 -56.13 4.17 14.27
C SER A 631 -57.22 3.19 13.82
N PHE A 632 -57.44 2.09 14.55
CA PHE A 632 -58.52 1.15 14.26
C PHE A 632 -59.91 1.75 14.45
N ALA A 633 -60.10 2.61 15.47
CA ALA A 633 -61.37 3.31 15.72
C ALA A 633 -61.72 4.28 14.57
N LEU A 634 -60.73 4.82 13.88
CA LEU A 634 -60.90 5.63 12.66
C LEU A 634 -61.16 4.79 11.39
N GLY A 635 -61.31 3.47 11.52
CA GLY A 635 -61.57 2.55 10.40
C GLY A 635 -60.32 2.17 9.59
N ALA A 636 -59.11 2.43 10.09
CA ALA A 636 -57.89 2.06 9.40
C ALA A 636 -57.67 0.53 9.42
N SER A 637 -57.25 -0.03 8.28
CA SER A 637 -56.83 -1.43 8.19
C SER A 637 -55.50 -1.68 8.92
N LYS A 638 -55.20 -2.93 9.28
CA LYS A 638 -53.91 -3.31 9.91
C LYS A 638 -52.70 -2.83 9.11
N LEU A 639 -52.74 -2.92 7.78
CA LEU A 639 -51.66 -2.45 6.91
C LEU A 639 -51.53 -0.92 6.92
N GLN A 640 -52.66 -0.19 6.94
CA GLN A 640 -52.64 1.27 7.05
C GLN A 640 -52.12 1.72 8.41
N THR A 641 -52.56 1.09 9.50
CA THR A 641 -52.05 1.36 10.86
C THR A 641 -50.56 1.05 10.95
N LEU A 642 -50.09 -0.08 10.41
CA LEU A 642 -48.66 -0.40 10.37
C LEU A 642 -47.86 0.68 9.63
N ARG A 643 -48.24 0.99 8.39
CA ARG A 643 -47.45 1.88 7.51
C ARG A 643 -47.50 3.34 7.95
N ARG A 644 -48.66 3.85 8.38
CA ARG A 644 -48.87 5.27 8.66
C ARG A 644 -48.70 5.63 10.13
N VAL A 645 -48.82 4.68 11.05
CA VAL A 645 -48.77 4.94 12.49
C VAL A 645 -47.56 4.24 13.10
N ILE A 646 -47.51 2.91 13.07
CA ILE A 646 -46.49 2.15 13.82
C ILE A 646 -45.09 2.40 13.26
N ILE A 647 -44.89 2.20 11.95
CA ILE A 647 -43.58 2.43 11.31
C ILE A 647 -43.20 3.90 11.41
N ALA A 648 -44.15 4.82 11.24
CA ALA A 648 -43.88 6.26 11.33
C ALA A 648 -43.36 6.66 12.72
N VAL A 649 -44.02 6.20 13.79
CA VAL A 649 -43.61 6.48 15.18
C VAL A 649 -42.30 5.78 15.53
N ALA A 650 -42.08 4.54 15.07
CA ALA A 650 -40.88 3.75 15.37
C ALA A 650 -39.67 4.07 14.47
N MET A 651 -39.85 4.83 13.38
CA MET A 651 -38.83 5.09 12.37
C MET A 651 -37.49 5.62 12.94
N PRO A 652 -37.46 6.56 13.91
CA PRO A 652 -36.20 7.03 14.48
C PRO A 652 -35.35 5.88 15.02
N SER A 653 -35.95 4.98 15.78
CA SER A 653 -35.26 3.84 16.41
C SER A 653 -34.91 2.74 15.40
N ILE A 654 -35.76 2.51 14.39
CA ILE A 654 -35.47 1.56 13.31
C ILE A 654 -34.25 2.04 12.49
N LEU A 655 -34.16 3.34 12.15
CA LEU A 655 -32.98 3.88 11.48
C LEU A 655 -31.72 3.76 12.34
N SER A 656 -31.83 4.02 13.65
CA SER A 656 -30.71 3.82 14.58
C SER A 656 -30.27 2.35 14.63
N ALA A 657 -31.20 1.39 14.62
CA ALA A 657 -30.90 -0.04 14.58
C ALA A 657 -30.11 -0.42 13.31
N VAL A 658 -30.56 0.07 12.14
CA VAL A 658 -29.87 -0.15 10.86
C VAL A 658 -28.48 0.49 10.84
N MET A 659 -28.34 1.73 11.33
CA MET A 659 -27.04 2.40 11.40
C MET A 659 -26.08 1.71 12.37
N LEU A 660 -26.56 1.18 13.50
CA LEU A 660 -25.73 0.40 14.41
C LEU A 660 -25.29 -0.93 13.76
N GLY A 661 -26.19 -1.57 13.01
CA GLY A 661 -25.87 -2.72 12.16
C GLY A 661 -24.79 -2.41 11.13
N PHE A 662 -24.86 -1.24 10.48
CA PHE A 662 -23.82 -0.76 9.56
C PHE A 662 -22.46 -0.62 10.23
N GLY A 663 -22.42 0.00 11.42
CA GLY A 663 -21.20 0.14 12.22
C GLY A 663 -20.57 -1.21 12.55
N ARG A 664 -21.39 -2.22 12.88
CA ARG A 664 -20.92 -3.60 13.09
C ARG A 664 -20.40 -4.24 11.81
N ALA A 665 -21.07 -4.03 10.68
CA ALA A 665 -20.63 -4.55 9.38
C ALA A 665 -19.25 -4.00 8.99
N PHE A 666 -19.07 -2.70 9.18
CA PHE A 666 -17.83 -2.01 8.86
C PHE A 666 -16.67 -2.45 9.76
N GLY A 667 -16.98 -2.80 11.00
CA GLY A 667 -16.06 -3.37 11.98
C GLY A 667 -15.85 -4.88 11.87
N GLU A 668 -16.54 -5.60 10.98
CA GLU A 668 -16.40 -7.05 10.90
C GLU A 668 -15.01 -7.43 10.40
N THR A 669 -14.38 -8.37 11.12
CA THR A 669 -12.99 -8.75 10.88
C THR A 669 -12.89 -10.17 10.36
N MET A 670 -13.56 -11.12 11.03
CA MET A 670 -13.24 -12.54 10.88
C MET A 670 -13.98 -13.19 9.71
N ILE A 671 -15.24 -12.82 9.49
CA ILE A 671 -15.98 -13.29 8.31
C ILE A 671 -15.28 -12.82 7.03
N VAL A 672 -14.88 -11.56 6.99
CA VAL A 672 -14.20 -10.97 5.82
C VAL A 672 -12.86 -11.64 5.57
N LEU A 673 -12.04 -11.78 6.62
CA LEU A 673 -10.70 -12.38 6.56
C LEU A 673 -10.72 -13.83 6.02
N MET A 674 -11.73 -14.61 6.43
CA MET A 674 -11.82 -16.03 6.08
C MET A 674 -12.38 -16.27 4.67
N VAL A 675 -13.31 -15.42 4.21
CA VAL A 675 -14.08 -15.67 2.97
C VAL A 675 -13.45 -15.03 1.72
N THR A 676 -12.84 -13.84 1.84
CA THR A 676 -12.47 -13.00 0.67
C THR A 676 -11.15 -13.32 0.00
N GLY A 677 -10.32 -14.19 0.59
CA GLY A 677 -8.95 -14.38 0.11
C GLY A 677 -8.00 -13.21 0.37
N ASN A 678 -8.45 -12.14 1.03
CA ASN A 678 -7.63 -11.00 1.48
C ASN A 678 -6.94 -10.22 0.36
N THR A 679 -7.64 -9.98 -0.75
CA THR A 679 -7.11 -9.25 -1.91
C THR A 679 -7.49 -7.76 -1.83
N PRO A 680 -6.53 -6.83 -1.61
CA PRO A 680 -6.83 -5.40 -1.44
C PRO A 680 -7.04 -4.72 -2.80
N ILE A 681 -8.24 -4.88 -3.38
CA ILE A 681 -8.63 -4.30 -4.66
C ILE A 681 -9.61 -3.14 -4.42
N SER A 682 -9.46 -2.04 -5.16
CA SER A 682 -10.31 -0.83 -5.05
C SER A 682 -11.55 -0.86 -5.95
N ASP A 683 -11.71 -1.87 -6.80
CA ASP A 683 -12.83 -1.96 -7.72
C ASP A 683 -14.14 -2.36 -7.03
N TRP A 684 -15.23 -1.72 -7.46
CA TRP A 684 -16.59 -1.96 -6.96
C TRP A 684 -17.23 -3.22 -7.55
N ASN A 685 -16.50 -3.98 -8.37
CA ASN A 685 -16.98 -5.23 -8.95
C ASN A 685 -17.32 -6.26 -7.86
N ILE A 686 -18.58 -6.65 -7.75
CA ILE A 686 -19.09 -7.52 -6.68
C ILE A 686 -18.49 -8.93 -6.76
N LEU A 687 -18.00 -9.32 -7.94
CA LEU A 687 -17.41 -10.64 -8.19
C LEU A 687 -15.94 -10.74 -7.76
N GLU A 688 -15.30 -9.63 -7.42
CA GLU A 688 -13.92 -9.66 -6.94
C GLU A 688 -13.84 -9.81 -5.43
N GLY A 689 -12.68 -10.26 -4.96
CA GLY A 689 -12.33 -10.27 -3.54
C GLY A 689 -12.17 -8.85 -2.99
N LEU A 690 -11.95 -8.77 -1.68
CA LEU A 690 -11.65 -7.51 -1.01
C LEU A 690 -10.76 -7.76 0.20
N ARG A 691 -10.21 -6.69 0.76
CA ARG A 691 -9.57 -6.70 2.08
C ARG A 691 -10.14 -5.54 2.87
N SER A 692 -10.74 -5.80 4.04
CA SER A 692 -11.23 -4.73 4.91
C SER A 692 -10.09 -4.12 5.72
N MET A 693 -10.28 -2.89 6.22
CA MET A 693 -9.36 -2.27 7.18
C MET A 693 -9.11 -3.15 8.40
N THR A 694 -10.17 -3.75 8.93
CA THR A 694 -10.13 -4.62 10.11
C THR A 694 -9.33 -5.89 9.86
N ALA A 695 -9.56 -6.56 8.72
CA ALA A 695 -8.78 -7.73 8.32
C ALA A 695 -7.31 -7.36 8.09
N ASN A 696 -7.04 -6.19 7.50
CA ASN A 696 -5.68 -5.70 7.33
C ASN A 696 -4.94 -5.51 8.67
N LEU A 697 -5.59 -4.86 9.64
CA LEU A 697 -5.05 -4.69 10.98
C LEU A 697 -4.80 -6.03 11.69
N ALA A 698 -5.71 -6.99 11.54
CA ALA A 698 -5.58 -8.30 12.17
C ALA A 698 -4.38 -9.10 11.66
N ILE A 699 -4.07 -9.01 10.35
CA ILE A 699 -2.95 -9.72 9.74
C ILE A 699 -1.62 -8.99 9.97
N GLU A 700 -1.55 -7.71 9.61
CA GLU A 700 -0.26 -7.03 9.41
C GLU A 700 0.31 -6.43 10.70
N LEU A 701 -0.54 -6.11 11.69
CA LEU A 701 -0.09 -5.41 12.88
C LEU A 701 0.89 -6.26 13.71
N GLN A 702 0.67 -7.58 13.75
CA GLN A 702 1.52 -8.52 14.50
C GLN A 702 2.88 -8.77 13.81
N GLU A 703 2.93 -8.62 12.48
CA GLU A 703 4.14 -8.84 11.67
C GLU A 703 4.97 -7.56 11.46
N SER A 704 4.42 -6.40 11.84
CA SER A 704 5.07 -5.11 11.58
C SER A 704 6.15 -4.75 12.61
N ASN A 705 7.28 -4.26 12.13
CA ASN A 705 8.36 -3.74 12.98
C ASN A 705 7.92 -2.46 13.69
N VAL A 706 8.11 -2.40 15.01
CA VAL A 706 7.78 -1.22 15.83
C VAL A 706 8.55 0.01 15.31
N ASN A 707 7.86 1.16 15.24
CA ASN A 707 8.37 2.42 14.70
C ASN A 707 8.70 2.43 13.20
N SER A 708 8.27 1.43 12.43
CA SER A 708 8.34 1.50 10.96
C SER A 708 7.21 2.34 10.37
N SER A 709 7.40 2.88 9.17
CA SER A 709 6.32 3.58 8.43
C SER A 709 5.09 2.68 8.22
N HIS A 710 5.31 1.37 8.06
CA HIS A 710 4.23 0.37 7.97
C HIS A 710 3.40 0.33 9.26
N PHE A 711 4.05 0.18 10.42
CA PHE A 711 3.40 0.15 11.73
C PHE A 711 2.56 1.40 11.97
N ASN A 712 3.12 2.59 11.74
CA ASN A 712 2.40 3.84 11.95
C ASN A 712 1.22 4.00 10.96
N THR A 713 1.33 3.50 9.73
CA THR A 713 0.23 3.52 8.75
C THR A 713 -0.92 2.58 9.15
N LEU A 714 -0.62 1.45 9.78
CA LEU A 714 -1.65 0.58 10.38
C LEU A 714 -2.38 1.32 11.51
N PHE A 715 -1.67 2.02 12.40
CA PHE A 715 -2.29 2.83 13.44
C PHE A 715 -3.13 4.00 12.88
N LEU A 716 -2.73 4.58 11.75
CA LEU A 716 -3.56 5.54 11.02
C LEU A 716 -4.84 4.89 10.50
N THR A 717 -4.74 3.68 9.94
CA THR A 717 -5.91 2.90 9.49
C THR A 717 -6.86 2.60 10.64
N ALA A 718 -6.34 2.24 11.82
CA ALA A 718 -7.12 2.07 13.05
C ALA A 718 -7.77 3.38 13.51
N SER A 719 -7.07 4.51 13.38
CA SER A 719 -7.61 5.84 13.68
C SER A 719 -8.77 6.20 12.74
N ILE A 720 -8.65 5.91 11.44
CA ILE A 720 -9.71 6.11 10.45
C ILE A 720 -10.94 5.27 10.78
N LEU A 721 -10.74 3.98 11.08
CA LEU A 721 -11.81 3.06 11.49
C LEU A 721 -12.55 3.57 12.73
N PHE A 722 -11.79 4.05 13.73
CA PHE A 722 -12.35 4.63 14.95
C PHE A 722 -13.16 5.90 14.66
N ILE A 723 -12.61 6.85 13.90
CA ILE A 723 -13.28 8.10 13.53
C ILE A 723 -14.57 7.78 12.76
N PHE A 724 -14.50 6.87 11.79
CA PHE A 724 -15.68 6.47 11.01
C PHE A 724 -16.77 5.88 11.91
N THR A 725 -16.42 4.94 12.78
CA THR A 725 -17.37 4.31 13.71
C THR A 725 -17.98 5.34 14.66
N PHE A 726 -17.16 6.28 15.15
CA PHE A 726 -17.63 7.38 15.99
C PHE A 726 -18.61 8.29 15.24
N ILE A 727 -18.31 8.66 13.98
CA ILE A 727 -19.19 9.48 13.13
C ILE A 727 -20.52 8.77 12.88
N VAL A 728 -20.50 7.49 12.48
CA VAL A 728 -21.71 6.71 12.21
C VAL A 728 -22.58 6.61 13.46
N ASN A 729 -22.00 6.25 14.61
CA ASN A 729 -22.75 6.13 15.86
C ASN A 729 -23.30 7.48 16.33
N THR A 730 -22.52 8.55 16.19
CA THR A 730 -22.96 9.90 16.55
C THR A 730 -24.08 10.38 15.62
N ALA A 731 -23.97 10.13 14.32
CA ALA A 731 -25.00 10.44 13.34
C ALA A 731 -26.30 9.69 13.62
N ALA A 732 -26.22 8.41 14.01
CA ALA A 732 -27.37 7.60 14.39
C ALA A 732 -28.14 8.20 15.58
N GLU A 733 -27.42 8.68 16.60
CA GLU A 733 -28.02 9.29 17.79
C GLU A 733 -28.59 10.69 17.50
N ILE A 734 -27.89 11.50 16.69
CA ILE A 734 -28.41 12.82 16.26
C ILE A 734 -29.69 12.66 15.44
N LEU A 735 -29.71 11.71 14.50
CA LEU A 735 -30.88 11.43 13.67
C LEU A 735 -32.06 10.96 14.51
N ARG A 736 -31.82 10.07 15.47
CA ARG A 736 -32.82 9.60 16.43
C ARG A 736 -33.50 10.75 17.17
N ASN A 737 -32.68 11.66 17.71
CA ASN A 737 -33.17 12.79 18.50
C ASN A 737 -33.91 13.83 17.64
N ARG A 738 -33.45 14.08 16.40
CA ARG A 738 -34.15 14.98 15.47
C ARG A 738 -35.52 14.43 15.07
N LEU A 739 -35.58 13.17 14.63
CA LEU A 739 -36.83 12.58 14.18
C LEU A 739 -37.83 12.43 15.33
N ARG A 740 -37.37 12.07 16.54
CA ARG A 740 -38.26 12.00 17.71
C ARG A 740 -38.99 13.32 17.97
N LYS A 741 -38.30 14.47 17.87
CA LYS A 741 -38.94 15.79 18.02
C LYS A 741 -40.00 16.06 16.97
N VAL A 742 -39.70 15.76 15.71
CA VAL A 742 -40.66 15.95 14.59
C VAL A 742 -41.94 15.16 14.81
N TYR A 743 -41.85 13.94 15.34
CA TYR A 743 -43.01 13.07 15.57
C TYR A 743 -43.69 13.26 16.94
N THR A 744 -43.05 13.91 17.91
CA THR A 744 -43.72 14.31 19.17
C THR A 744 -44.46 15.63 19.04
N ASP A 745 -43.98 16.51 18.15
CA ASP A 745 -44.53 17.86 17.96
C ASP A 745 -45.64 17.91 16.88
N ALA A 746 -45.77 16.86 16.06
CA ALA A 746 -46.81 16.66 15.04
C ALA A 746 -47.90 15.71 15.56
#